data_AF-A0A8J7EDB8-F1
#
_entry.id   AF-A0A8J7EDB8-F1
#
_cell.length_a   1.000
_cell.length_b   1.000
_cell.length_c   1.000
_cell.angle_alpha   90.00
_cell.angle_beta   90.00
_cell.angle_gamma   90.00
#
_symmetry.space_group_name_H-M   'P 1'
#
loop_
_entity.id
_entity.type
_entity.pdbx_description
1 polymer ?
#
loop_
_entity_poly.entity_id
_entity_poly.type
_entity_poly.pdbx_seq_one_letter_code
_entity_poly.pdbx_strand_id
1 'polypeptide(L)'
;MQPGFLLMAIAGVVGSWGIPSVPLYAQTDVPALEQPAVEALGDDSDLRFDPPEGTAPAPAVQARPGRRPEHVPSIPPLPPSQRLRVLPPADPAGAAVEAIGPAAGDPAEQIAPAVIELSPTGRPPSPVVFLAMQQELKNLIGRFESALIMANSLNASTVLTLPTGQPALSAASQVKLAGQETFLHPALQNAQQLLNEWDELLAAGKHTEVRDRWLAARTALWDSFATDRPVDQGEIRAVWLDRGTIVQAKSPQGLSAIFDKLAAAGINTVFFETVNAGYTIYPSQVAPEQNPLTRGWDPLAAAVELAHQRGMTLHAWVWVFAAGNQRHNRLLNQPADYPGPVISQHPTWAGYDNSGNRIPRGQDKPFLDPANPEVRSYLTRLMTEIVTQYEVDGLHLDYIRYPFQDPGANRTYGYGEVARHRFESTSGVDPLTLNPRASGLDRNQEIQQQVLWQRWTEFRTHQVTSFVEGISSTLRRQRPGLVMSAAVFANPEHDRLQRIQQDWGTWARANYLDWIVLMSYAGDTSRFERIVSPWLVNESFGSTLVIPGIRLLNLSNAATLDQMQASRDLPTPGYALFATADLNAELNAVLAQTQAPVGNSSQPGPTTPYAMAFSRYEALQREWSWLLTQDRLWMDRGTLEPWVEAVNALGTEFETLSQEPSRRHLANVKAGLARVQEPLNQGVLIDTANSRYRLRSWQHRLAAIEQLLSYGERTQQP
;
A
#
# COMPACT_ATOMS: atom_id res chain seq x y z
N MET A 1 -41.85 -31.31 10.40
CA MET A 1 -43.03 -30.43 10.62
C MET A 1 -42.54 -28.99 10.62
N GLN A 2 -42.92 -28.22 9.61
CA GLN A 2 -42.85 -26.75 9.58
C GLN A 2 -43.69 -26.14 10.73
N PRO A 3 -43.43 -24.90 11.18
CA PRO A 3 -43.83 -23.65 10.49
C PRO A 3 -42.76 -22.54 10.58
N GLY A 4 -42.79 -21.40 9.90
CA GLY A 4 -43.81 -20.74 9.08
C GLY A 4 -43.57 -19.22 9.15
N PHE A 5 -43.47 -18.59 7.99
CA PHE A 5 -43.30 -17.15 7.75
C PHE A 5 -44.46 -16.31 8.32
N LEU A 6 -44.18 -15.06 8.70
CA LEU A 6 -45.17 -13.97 8.62
C LEU A 6 -44.52 -12.68 8.10
N LEU A 7 -44.95 -12.26 6.91
CA LEU A 7 -44.80 -10.92 6.36
C LEU A 7 -45.83 -9.98 6.98
N MET A 8 -45.47 -8.72 7.22
CA MET A 8 -46.42 -7.61 7.19
C MET A 8 -45.85 -6.43 6.40
N ALA A 9 -46.57 -6.06 5.35
CA ALA A 9 -46.48 -4.78 4.66
C ALA A 9 -47.53 -3.83 5.24
N ILE A 10 -47.17 -2.56 5.44
CA ILE A 10 -48.14 -1.46 5.61
C ILE A 10 -47.68 -0.30 4.73
N ALA A 11 -48.57 0.14 3.85
CA ALA A 11 -48.43 1.33 3.02
C ALA A 11 -49.15 2.54 3.67
N GLY A 12 -48.49 3.70 3.62
CA GLY A 12 -49.06 5.06 3.47
C GLY A 12 -49.93 5.67 4.58
N VAL A 13 -49.54 6.86 5.08
CA VAL A 13 -50.26 8.14 4.87
C VAL A 13 -49.43 9.32 5.41
N VAL A 14 -49.25 10.29 4.52
CA VAL A 14 -48.90 11.71 4.57
C VAL A 14 -48.96 12.44 5.93
N GLY A 15 -47.91 13.22 6.23
CA GLY A 15 -47.87 14.26 7.26
C GLY A 15 -46.73 15.26 7.01
N SER A 16 -47.04 16.33 6.29
CA SER A 16 -46.18 17.48 5.94
C SER A 16 -45.55 18.16 7.15
N TRP A 17 -44.22 18.35 7.19
CA TRP A 17 -43.56 19.52 7.81
C TRP A 17 -42.26 19.83 7.05
N GLY A 18 -42.06 21.12 6.75
CA GLY A 18 -41.22 21.61 5.67
C GLY A 18 -39.72 21.56 5.91
N ILE A 19 -38.99 21.36 4.81
CA ILE A 19 -37.54 21.51 4.68
C ILE A 19 -37.26 22.96 4.29
N PRO A 20 -36.46 23.73 5.03
CA PRO A 20 -35.91 24.97 4.51
C PRO A 20 -34.79 24.64 3.52
N SER A 21 -35.04 24.99 2.26
CA SER A 21 -34.07 25.06 1.17
C SER A 21 -32.92 26.01 1.51
N VAL A 22 -31.69 25.51 1.46
CA VAL A 22 -30.47 26.34 1.50
C VAL A 22 -30.24 26.91 0.09
N PRO A 23 -30.10 28.24 -0.08
CA PRO A 23 -30.03 28.86 -1.39
C PRO A 23 -28.63 28.76 -2.01
N LEU A 24 -28.65 28.56 -3.33
CA LEU A 24 -27.57 28.76 -4.28
C LEU A 24 -26.96 30.16 -4.10
N TYR A 25 -25.68 30.25 -3.73
CA TYR A 25 -25.00 31.55 -3.69
C TYR A 25 -24.63 31.97 -5.11
N ALA A 26 -25.27 33.04 -5.54
CA ALA A 26 -25.00 33.78 -6.75
C ALA A 26 -23.67 34.53 -6.66
N GLN A 27 -23.08 34.69 -7.84
CA GLN A 27 -21.98 35.58 -8.18
C GLN A 27 -22.15 36.97 -7.55
N THR A 28 -21.07 37.50 -6.98
CA THR A 28 -20.92 38.94 -6.74
C THR A 28 -19.58 39.42 -7.27
N ASP A 29 -19.72 40.45 -8.10
CA ASP A 29 -18.78 41.34 -8.76
C ASP A 29 -17.38 41.51 -8.13
N VAL A 30 -16.36 41.30 -8.97
CA VAL A 30 -14.99 41.77 -8.78
C VAL A 30 -14.80 43.03 -9.63
N PRO A 31 -14.30 44.16 -9.10
CA PRO A 31 -14.03 45.34 -9.90
C PRO A 31 -12.82 45.12 -10.82
N ALA A 32 -12.99 45.54 -12.07
CA ALA A 32 -12.02 45.43 -13.15
C ALA A 32 -10.68 46.10 -12.81
N LEU A 33 -9.59 45.35 -12.98
CA LEU A 33 -8.25 45.91 -13.13
C LEU A 33 -7.92 45.96 -14.63
N GLU A 34 -7.59 47.17 -15.05
CA GLU A 34 -7.26 47.60 -16.41
C GLU A 34 -6.10 46.78 -17.01
N GLN A 35 -6.29 46.29 -18.23
CA GLN A 35 -5.20 45.89 -19.11
C GLN A 35 -4.59 47.15 -19.75
N PRO A 36 -3.26 47.31 -19.80
CA PRO A 36 -2.68 48.24 -20.74
C PRO A 36 -2.54 47.59 -22.13
N ALA A 37 -2.91 48.41 -23.11
CA ALA A 37 -2.88 48.28 -24.55
C ALA A 37 -1.73 47.45 -25.16
N VAL A 38 -2.12 46.62 -26.13
CA VAL A 38 -1.26 46.12 -27.20
C VAL A 38 -1.14 47.22 -28.25
N GLU A 39 0.05 47.80 -28.40
CA GLU A 39 0.42 48.60 -29.58
C GLU A 39 1.27 47.73 -30.51
N ALA A 40 0.83 47.69 -31.77
CA ALA A 40 1.46 46.96 -32.86
C ALA A 40 2.38 47.90 -33.66
N LEU A 41 3.67 47.58 -33.72
CA LEU A 41 4.68 47.97 -34.72
C LEU A 41 5.79 46.91 -34.59
N GLY A 42 6.41 46.31 -35.59
CA GLY A 42 6.46 46.44 -37.04
C GLY A 42 7.44 45.37 -37.52
N ASP A 43 7.24 44.91 -38.75
CA ASP A 43 8.09 43.98 -39.47
C ASP A 43 9.47 44.63 -39.71
N ASP A 44 10.57 43.98 -39.29
CA ASP A 44 11.87 44.21 -39.94
C ASP A 44 12.81 43.01 -39.75
N SER A 45 13.20 42.50 -40.91
CA SER A 45 14.19 41.48 -41.18
C SER A 45 15.63 41.94 -40.92
N ASP A 46 16.51 40.95 -40.82
CA ASP A 46 17.98 41.02 -40.80
C ASP A 46 18.64 41.42 -39.46
N LEU A 47 19.34 40.45 -38.86
CA LEU A 47 20.75 40.57 -38.51
C LEU A 47 21.32 39.20 -38.09
N ARG A 48 22.16 38.63 -38.97
CA ARG A 48 23.04 37.48 -38.72
C ARG A 48 24.21 37.88 -37.81
N PHE A 49 24.64 37.00 -36.92
CA PHE A 49 26.02 36.99 -36.43
C PHE A 49 26.51 35.54 -36.18
N ASP A 50 27.64 35.22 -36.82
CA ASP A 50 28.36 33.94 -36.82
C ASP A 50 29.05 33.62 -35.47
N PRO A 51 29.38 32.33 -35.20
CA PRO A 51 30.15 31.92 -34.03
C PRO A 51 31.67 31.94 -34.30
N PRO A 52 32.55 32.05 -33.27
CA PRO A 52 33.96 31.79 -33.46
C PRO A 52 34.34 30.37 -33.03
N GLU A 53 34.93 29.61 -33.96
CA GLU A 53 35.75 28.43 -33.71
C GLU A 53 37.19 28.82 -33.35
N GLY A 54 37.81 28.00 -32.50
CA GLY A 54 39.20 27.57 -32.70
C GLY A 54 40.26 28.12 -31.74
N THR A 55 40.71 27.27 -30.81
CA THR A 55 42.15 26.98 -30.60
C THR A 55 42.31 25.69 -29.79
N ALA A 56 43.18 24.80 -30.30
CA ALA A 56 43.50 23.47 -29.76
C ALA A 56 44.87 23.49 -29.00
N PRO A 57 45.50 22.36 -28.59
CA PRO A 57 45.57 21.95 -27.18
C PRO A 57 47.01 21.68 -26.63
N ALA A 58 47.06 21.19 -25.37
CA ALA A 58 48.12 20.41 -24.66
C ALA A 58 48.94 21.17 -23.58
N PRO A 59 49.57 20.50 -22.58
CA PRO A 59 49.71 19.05 -22.34
C PRO A 59 49.44 18.56 -20.88
N ALA A 60 49.47 17.24 -20.70
CA ALA A 60 49.50 16.53 -19.42
C ALA A 60 50.89 16.62 -18.74
N VAL A 61 50.94 16.78 -17.40
CA VAL A 61 52.15 16.59 -16.59
C VAL A 61 51.83 15.90 -15.24
N GLN A 62 52.75 15.01 -14.87
CA GLN A 62 52.79 14.07 -13.77
C GLN A 62 52.80 14.67 -12.35
N ALA A 63 52.43 13.82 -11.38
CA ALA A 63 52.59 14.03 -9.95
C ALA A 63 54.07 14.04 -9.49
N ARG A 64 54.41 14.96 -8.55
CA ARG A 64 55.56 14.85 -7.63
C ARG A 64 55.29 15.59 -6.30
N PRO A 65 56.01 15.23 -5.21
CA PRO A 65 55.50 15.29 -3.84
C PRO A 65 55.95 16.51 -3.01
N GLY A 66 55.15 16.83 -1.99
CA GLY A 66 55.57 17.25 -0.65
C GLY A 66 56.26 18.60 -0.47
N ARG A 67 55.56 19.56 0.18
CA ARG A 67 56.14 20.55 1.11
C ARG A 67 55.09 20.99 2.14
N ARG A 68 55.39 20.76 3.42
CA ARG A 68 54.68 21.32 4.59
C ARG A 68 54.88 22.84 4.67
N PRO A 69 53.87 23.63 5.03
CA PRO A 69 54.07 24.92 5.66
C PRO A 69 54.15 24.76 7.19
N GLU A 70 55.23 25.28 7.75
CA GLU A 70 55.44 25.50 9.19
C GLU A 70 54.64 26.74 9.66
N HIS A 71 54.20 26.70 10.92
CA HIS A 71 53.68 27.82 11.73
C HIS A 71 52.27 28.38 11.42
N VAL A 72 51.33 28.06 12.31
CA VAL A 72 50.09 28.81 12.56
C VAL A 72 50.23 29.46 13.95
N PRO A 73 50.03 30.78 14.11
CA PRO A 73 50.15 31.43 15.42
C PRO A 73 48.96 31.07 16.33
N SER A 74 49.26 30.86 17.62
CA SER A 74 48.32 30.53 18.68
C SER A 74 47.48 31.75 19.11
N ILE A 75 46.16 31.57 19.19
CA ILE A 75 45.23 32.57 19.74
C ILE A 75 45.25 32.48 21.28
N PRO A 76 45.46 33.58 22.02
CA PRO A 76 45.44 33.57 23.48
C PRO A 76 44.00 33.45 24.05
N PRO A 77 43.83 32.88 25.26
CA PRO A 77 42.50 32.67 25.85
C PRO A 77 41.88 33.97 26.37
N LEU A 78 40.53 34.03 26.33
CA LEU A 78 39.72 35.16 26.77
C LEU A 78 39.84 35.47 28.28
N PRO A 79 39.73 36.76 28.70
CA PRO A 79 39.84 37.17 30.09
C PRO A 79 38.65 36.74 30.99
N PRO A 80 38.83 36.72 32.33
CA PRO A 80 37.94 36.01 33.27
C PRO A 80 36.52 36.59 33.45
N SER A 81 36.21 37.76 32.89
CA SER A 81 34.92 38.45 33.05
C SER A 81 33.85 38.07 32.03
N GLN A 82 34.12 37.13 31.11
CA GLN A 82 33.16 36.64 30.10
C GLN A 82 32.90 35.12 30.15
N ARG A 83 33.26 34.44 31.24
CA ARG A 83 32.87 33.03 31.43
C ARG A 83 31.43 32.94 31.94
N LEU A 84 30.54 32.35 31.14
CA LEU A 84 29.20 31.93 31.57
C LEU A 84 29.33 31.02 32.80
N ARG A 85 28.62 31.37 33.88
CA ARG A 85 28.47 30.51 35.06
C ARG A 85 27.71 29.25 34.65
N VAL A 86 28.41 28.11 34.66
CA VAL A 86 27.77 26.79 34.68
C VAL A 86 27.28 26.56 36.11
N LEU A 87 25.97 26.55 36.32
CA LEU A 87 25.38 26.06 37.55
C LEU A 87 25.55 24.53 37.59
N PRO A 88 25.89 23.93 38.75
CA PRO A 88 25.92 22.48 38.90
C PRO A 88 24.50 21.90 38.72
N PRO A 89 24.38 20.64 38.26
CA PRO A 89 23.08 19.99 38.11
C PRO A 89 22.36 19.96 39.47
N ALA A 90 21.09 20.36 39.47
CA ALA A 90 20.22 20.17 40.62
C ALA A 90 20.04 18.65 40.89
N ASP A 91 20.12 18.26 42.16
CA ASP A 91 19.86 16.90 42.63
C ASP A 91 18.55 16.34 42.07
N PRO A 92 18.54 15.12 41.50
CA PRO A 92 17.33 14.46 41.04
C PRO A 92 16.65 13.76 42.24
N ALA A 93 16.15 14.55 43.18
CA ALA A 93 15.29 14.06 44.25
C ALA A 93 14.01 14.90 44.26
N GLY A 94 13.04 14.52 43.41
CA GLY A 94 11.73 15.18 43.40
C GLY A 94 10.98 15.23 42.08
N ALA A 95 11.49 14.64 40.99
CA ALA A 95 10.69 14.38 39.80
C ALA A 95 10.27 12.91 39.81
N ALA A 96 8.97 12.65 39.91
CA ALA A 96 8.42 11.33 39.64
C ALA A 96 8.89 10.91 38.24
N VAL A 97 9.82 9.96 38.19
CA VAL A 97 10.17 9.25 36.98
C VAL A 97 8.93 8.45 36.61
N GLU A 98 8.09 9.00 35.74
CA GLU A 98 7.16 8.18 34.98
C GLU A 98 8.02 7.16 34.24
N ALA A 99 7.83 5.89 34.62
CA ALA A 99 8.50 4.76 34.00
C ALA A 99 8.32 4.85 32.49
N ILE A 100 9.43 5.10 31.78
CA ILE A 100 9.48 4.99 30.33
C ILE A 100 9.21 3.52 30.03
N GLY A 101 8.01 3.22 29.52
CA GLY A 101 7.68 1.94 28.92
C GLY A 101 8.66 1.60 27.79
N PRO A 102 8.71 0.33 27.34
CA PRO A 102 9.79 -0.17 26.50
C PRO A 102 9.94 0.70 25.24
N ALA A 103 11.20 0.96 24.89
CA ALA A 103 11.65 1.84 23.81
C ALA A 103 10.79 1.72 22.53
N ALA A 104 9.82 2.61 22.36
CA ALA A 104 9.02 2.68 21.15
C ALA A 104 9.81 3.47 20.09
N GLY A 105 10.35 2.76 19.09
CA GLY A 105 10.87 3.38 17.87
C GLY A 105 9.76 4.12 17.09
N ASP A 106 10.15 4.78 15.98
CA ASP A 106 9.25 5.54 15.11
C ASP A 106 7.94 4.74 14.87
N PRO A 107 6.76 5.29 15.22
CA PRO A 107 5.48 4.61 15.03
C PRO A 107 5.23 4.15 13.60
N ALA A 108 5.85 4.80 12.61
CA ALA A 108 5.76 4.39 11.22
C ALA A 108 6.42 3.02 10.94
N GLU A 109 7.30 2.57 11.82
CA GLU A 109 8.03 1.31 11.70
C GLU A 109 7.45 0.20 12.58
N GLN A 110 6.33 0.43 13.26
CA GLN A 110 5.72 -0.57 14.12
C GLN A 110 4.97 -1.62 13.29
N ILE A 111 4.98 -2.86 13.76
CA ILE A 111 4.18 -3.96 13.21
C ILE A 111 2.97 -4.11 14.11
N ALA A 112 1.80 -4.31 13.49
CA ALA A 112 0.61 -4.65 14.23
C ALA A 112 0.77 -6.04 14.89
N PRO A 113 0.62 -6.15 16.22
CA PRO A 113 0.85 -7.40 16.92
C PRO A 113 -0.12 -8.49 16.47
N ALA A 114 0.32 -9.73 16.61
CA ALA A 114 -0.45 -10.93 16.29
C ALA A 114 -1.79 -10.94 17.07
N VAL A 115 -2.82 -11.55 16.47
CA VAL A 115 -4.11 -11.76 17.16
C VAL A 115 -3.97 -12.80 18.25
N ILE A 116 -3.14 -13.81 17.98
CA ILE A 116 -2.96 -14.98 18.82
C ILE A 116 -1.51 -15.00 19.28
N GLU A 117 -1.30 -14.67 20.55
CA GLU A 117 -0.02 -14.84 21.24
C GLU A 117 -0.16 -15.97 22.26
N LEU A 118 0.58 -17.06 22.04
CA LEU A 118 0.59 -18.20 22.94
C LEU A 118 1.73 -18.07 23.95
N SER A 119 1.46 -18.38 25.21
CA SER A 119 2.48 -18.35 26.27
C SER A 119 3.57 -19.39 25.99
N PRO A 120 4.87 -19.00 26.03
CA PRO A 120 5.97 -19.93 25.90
C PRO A 120 6.08 -20.89 27.10
N THR A 121 5.46 -20.56 28.24
CA THR A 121 5.53 -21.36 29.48
C THR A 121 4.55 -22.52 29.56
N GLY A 122 3.83 -22.83 28.47
CA GLY A 122 2.88 -23.96 28.48
C GLY A 122 1.54 -23.67 29.14
N ARG A 123 1.32 -22.45 29.67
CA ARG A 123 0.06 -22.08 30.32
C ARG A 123 -1.11 -22.14 29.32
N PRO A 124 -2.27 -22.66 29.74
CA PRO A 124 -3.44 -22.74 28.88
C PRO A 124 -3.89 -21.34 28.44
N PRO A 125 -4.25 -21.15 27.16
CA PRO A 125 -4.84 -19.91 26.67
C PRO A 125 -6.12 -19.51 27.43
N SER A 126 -6.47 -18.22 27.40
CA SER A 126 -7.77 -17.77 27.91
C SER A 126 -8.90 -18.21 26.98
N PRO A 127 -10.16 -18.26 27.44
CA PRO A 127 -11.30 -18.62 26.58
C PRO A 127 -11.42 -17.78 25.31
N VAL A 128 -11.11 -16.47 25.39
CA VAL A 128 -11.12 -15.57 24.22
C VAL A 128 -10.03 -15.96 23.22
N VAL A 129 -8.86 -16.39 23.70
CA VAL A 129 -7.78 -16.86 22.81
C VAL A 129 -8.16 -18.17 22.14
N PHE A 130 -8.85 -19.09 22.83
CA PHE A 130 -9.37 -20.30 22.18
C PHE A 130 -10.39 -20.00 21.07
N LEU A 131 -11.28 -19.02 21.26
CA LEU A 131 -12.20 -18.59 20.19
C LEU A 131 -11.43 -18.04 18.98
N ALA A 132 -10.40 -17.22 19.22
CA ALA A 132 -9.55 -16.70 18.16
C ALA A 132 -8.79 -17.82 17.42
N MET A 133 -8.24 -18.80 18.15
CA MET A 133 -7.56 -19.98 17.58
C MET A 133 -8.50 -20.83 16.72
N GLN A 134 -9.72 -21.11 17.21
CA GLN A 134 -10.70 -21.88 16.46
C GLN A 134 -11.09 -21.17 15.16
N GLN A 135 -11.31 -19.85 15.22
CA GLN A 135 -11.65 -19.06 14.04
C GLN A 135 -10.49 -18.97 13.05
N GLU A 136 -9.26 -18.80 13.54
CA GLU A 136 -8.06 -18.77 12.69
C GLU A 136 -7.86 -20.11 11.98
N LEU A 137 -8.04 -21.24 12.67
CA LEU A 137 -7.92 -22.56 12.06
C LEU A 137 -8.96 -22.79 10.96
N LYS A 138 -10.22 -22.36 11.18
CA LYS A 138 -11.28 -22.39 10.16
C LYS A 138 -10.90 -21.58 8.92
N ASN A 139 -10.30 -20.40 9.10
CA ASN A 139 -9.87 -19.55 8.00
C ASN A 139 -8.65 -20.15 7.28
N LEU A 140 -7.68 -20.69 8.01
CA LEU A 140 -6.48 -21.31 7.45
C LEU A 140 -6.80 -22.57 6.64
N ILE A 141 -7.74 -23.40 7.10
CA ILE A 141 -8.29 -24.53 6.32
C ILE A 141 -8.79 -24.02 4.96
N GLY A 142 -9.57 -22.93 4.96
CA GLY A 142 -10.09 -22.30 3.75
C GLY A 142 -8.99 -21.77 2.82
N ARG A 143 -8.03 -21.01 3.35
CA ARG A 143 -6.89 -20.48 2.57
C ARG A 143 -6.01 -21.57 1.99
N PHE A 144 -5.68 -22.57 2.80
CA PHE A 144 -4.88 -23.72 2.37
C PHE A 144 -5.57 -24.49 1.25
N GLU A 145 -6.85 -24.83 1.43
CA GLU A 145 -7.62 -25.50 0.39
C GLU A 145 -7.76 -24.60 -0.85
N SER A 146 -7.84 -23.28 -0.68
CA SER A 146 -7.80 -22.29 -1.78
C SER A 146 -6.54 -22.43 -2.62
N ALA A 147 -5.38 -22.35 -1.98
CA ALA A 147 -4.08 -22.56 -2.62
C ALA A 147 -3.97 -23.93 -3.29
N LEU A 148 -4.44 -25.00 -2.64
CA LEU A 148 -4.35 -26.36 -3.18
C LEU A 148 -5.17 -26.53 -4.45
N ILE A 149 -6.40 -26.00 -4.48
CA ILE A 149 -7.26 -26.07 -5.67
C ILE A 149 -6.69 -25.21 -6.81
N MET A 150 -6.17 -24.01 -6.52
CA MET A 150 -5.46 -23.20 -7.52
C MET A 150 -4.29 -23.97 -8.14
N ALA A 151 -3.46 -24.61 -7.31
CA ALA A 151 -2.30 -25.35 -7.77
C ALA A 151 -2.66 -26.63 -8.55
N ASN A 152 -3.70 -27.36 -8.12
CA ASN A 152 -4.14 -28.60 -8.78
C ASN A 152 -4.92 -28.35 -10.09
N SER A 153 -5.55 -27.19 -10.22
CA SER A 153 -6.32 -26.82 -11.42
C SER A 153 -5.47 -26.20 -12.53
N LEU A 154 -4.16 -25.96 -12.32
CA LEU A 154 -3.28 -25.29 -13.29
C LEU A 154 -3.38 -25.87 -14.72
N ASN A 155 -3.45 -27.20 -14.85
CA ASN A 155 -3.52 -27.90 -16.14
C ASN A 155 -4.96 -28.26 -16.56
N ALA A 156 -5.98 -27.78 -15.85
CA ALA A 156 -7.36 -27.98 -16.22
C ALA A 156 -7.72 -27.14 -17.46
N SER A 157 -8.78 -27.54 -18.15
CA SER A 157 -9.32 -26.79 -19.30
C SER A 157 -9.88 -25.43 -18.83
N THR A 158 -9.68 -24.38 -19.62
CA THR A 158 -10.39 -23.10 -19.47
C THR A 158 -11.80 -23.15 -20.08
N VAL A 159 -12.09 -24.18 -20.89
CA VAL A 159 -13.44 -24.46 -21.40
C VAL A 159 -14.08 -25.52 -20.52
N LEU A 160 -15.12 -25.14 -19.79
CA LEU A 160 -15.88 -26.04 -18.91
C LEU A 160 -16.73 -26.98 -19.76
N THR A 161 -16.71 -28.26 -19.41
CA THR A 161 -17.53 -29.30 -20.03
C THR A 161 -18.40 -29.97 -18.99
N LEU A 162 -19.68 -30.20 -19.31
CA LEU A 162 -20.59 -30.94 -18.44
C LEU A 162 -20.15 -32.42 -18.34
N PRO A 163 -20.01 -33.00 -17.14
CA PRO A 163 -19.69 -34.41 -16.99
C PRO A 163 -20.81 -35.29 -17.59
N THR A 164 -20.47 -36.23 -18.46
CA THR A 164 -21.41 -37.25 -18.94
C THR A 164 -21.83 -38.15 -17.78
N GLY A 165 -23.09 -38.01 -17.32
CA GLY A 165 -23.67 -38.90 -16.32
C GLY A 165 -23.67 -38.37 -14.88
N GLN A 166 -23.38 -37.08 -14.64
CA GLN A 166 -23.66 -36.50 -13.33
C GLN A 166 -25.17 -36.61 -13.03
N PRO A 167 -25.58 -37.30 -11.94
CA PRO A 167 -26.98 -37.34 -11.57
C PRO A 167 -27.44 -35.93 -11.22
N ALA A 168 -28.68 -35.56 -11.57
CA ALA A 168 -29.28 -34.34 -11.07
C ALA A 168 -29.15 -34.29 -9.53
N LEU A 169 -28.82 -33.13 -8.96
CA LEU A 169 -28.80 -32.93 -7.51
C LEU A 169 -30.14 -33.38 -6.92
N SER A 170 -30.16 -34.57 -6.33
CA SER A 170 -31.31 -35.13 -5.65
C SER A 170 -31.12 -34.96 -4.14
N ALA A 171 -32.21 -35.01 -3.38
CA ALA A 171 -32.12 -35.03 -1.91
C ALA A 171 -31.23 -36.19 -1.40
N ALA A 172 -31.14 -37.30 -2.13
CA ALA A 172 -30.26 -38.42 -1.81
C ALA A 172 -28.77 -38.14 -2.11
N SER A 173 -28.48 -37.36 -3.15
CA SER A 173 -27.11 -36.90 -3.49
C SER A 173 -26.57 -35.97 -2.40
N GLN A 174 -27.42 -35.08 -1.87
CA GLN A 174 -27.09 -34.18 -0.75
C GLN A 174 -26.72 -34.96 0.53
N VAL A 175 -27.45 -36.04 0.83
CA VAL A 175 -27.17 -36.89 2.01
C VAL A 175 -25.88 -37.70 1.84
N LYS A 176 -25.55 -38.13 0.63
CA LYS A 176 -24.32 -38.88 0.34
C LYS A 176 -23.07 -37.99 0.44
N LEU A 177 -23.14 -36.75 -0.06
CA LEU A 177 -22.12 -35.72 0.13
C LEU A 177 -21.92 -35.37 1.62
N ALA A 178 -22.98 -35.42 2.42
CA ALA A 178 -22.88 -35.19 3.87
C ALA A 178 -22.25 -36.35 4.66
N GLY A 179 -22.00 -37.52 4.04
CA GLY A 179 -21.57 -38.74 4.72
C GLY A 179 -20.17 -39.27 4.38
N GLN A 180 -19.51 -38.77 3.33
CA GLN A 180 -18.15 -39.16 2.95
C GLN A 180 -17.29 -37.91 2.71
N GLU A 181 -16.73 -37.34 3.78
CA GLU A 181 -15.75 -36.24 3.65
C GLU A 181 -14.45 -36.80 3.05
N THR A 182 -14.30 -36.70 1.73
CA THR A 182 -13.02 -36.98 1.06
C THR A 182 -12.23 -35.69 0.97
N PHE A 183 -11.27 -35.52 1.88
CA PHE A 183 -10.40 -34.35 1.90
C PHE A 183 -9.36 -34.40 0.77
N LEU A 184 -9.05 -33.24 0.21
CA LEU A 184 -8.02 -33.09 -0.84
C LEU A 184 -6.60 -33.31 -0.32
N HIS A 185 -6.38 -33.25 1.00
CA HIS A 185 -5.08 -33.43 1.62
C HIS A 185 -5.21 -33.95 3.07
N PRO A 186 -4.30 -34.81 3.56
CA PRO A 186 -4.35 -35.30 4.95
C PRO A 186 -4.28 -34.18 6.01
N ALA A 187 -3.57 -33.09 5.73
CA ALA A 187 -3.50 -31.96 6.67
C ALA A 187 -4.88 -31.30 6.89
N LEU A 188 -5.74 -31.25 5.86
CA LEU A 188 -7.12 -30.76 5.98
C LEU A 188 -7.95 -31.67 6.88
N GLN A 189 -7.84 -32.99 6.68
CA GLN A 189 -8.54 -33.97 7.50
C GLN A 189 -8.18 -33.82 8.99
N ASN A 190 -6.89 -33.74 9.30
CA ASN A 190 -6.42 -33.60 10.68
C ASN A 190 -6.89 -32.29 11.34
N ALA A 191 -6.86 -31.18 10.59
CA ALA A 191 -7.32 -29.89 11.07
C ALA A 191 -8.84 -29.87 11.29
N GLN A 192 -9.61 -30.47 10.38
CA GLN A 192 -11.07 -30.56 10.50
C GLN A 192 -11.48 -31.48 11.65
N GLN A 193 -10.77 -32.59 11.85
CA GLN A 193 -11.00 -33.47 13.00
C GLN A 193 -10.80 -32.71 14.32
N LEU A 194 -9.74 -31.90 14.44
CA LEU A 194 -9.54 -31.05 15.62
C LEU A 194 -10.68 -30.06 15.83
N LEU A 195 -11.23 -29.46 14.76
CA LEU A 195 -12.39 -28.58 14.87
C LEU A 195 -13.65 -29.31 15.34
N ASN A 196 -13.87 -30.54 14.87
CA ASN A 196 -15.02 -31.36 15.26
C ASN A 196 -14.95 -31.78 16.73
N GLU A 197 -13.76 -32.05 17.25
CA GLU A 197 -13.52 -32.44 18.66
C GLU A 197 -13.33 -31.23 19.60
N TRP A 198 -13.27 -30.00 19.05
CA TRP A 198 -12.80 -28.81 19.77
C TRP A 198 -13.57 -28.54 21.07
N ASP A 199 -14.90 -28.49 20.99
CA ASP A 199 -15.76 -28.13 22.12
C ASP A 199 -15.79 -29.23 23.17
N GLU A 200 -15.74 -30.50 22.76
CA GLU A 200 -15.66 -31.65 23.66
C GLU A 200 -14.34 -31.66 24.43
N LEU A 201 -13.22 -31.37 23.76
CA LEU A 201 -11.90 -31.28 24.39
C LEU A 201 -11.83 -30.14 25.42
N LEU A 202 -12.40 -28.98 25.10
CA LEU A 202 -12.47 -27.85 26.03
C LEU A 202 -13.39 -28.17 27.22
N ALA A 203 -14.56 -28.78 26.99
CA ALA A 203 -15.47 -29.19 28.06
C ALA A 203 -14.84 -30.24 29.00
N ALA A 204 -13.97 -31.11 28.47
CA ALA A 204 -13.19 -32.06 29.24
C ALA A 204 -11.96 -31.46 29.96
N GLY A 205 -11.74 -30.14 29.86
CA GLY A 205 -10.60 -29.45 30.49
C GLY A 205 -9.25 -29.71 29.81
N LYS A 206 -9.23 -30.26 28.60
CA LYS A 206 -8.01 -30.64 27.85
C LYS A 206 -7.37 -29.45 27.11
N HIS A 207 -7.21 -28.32 27.79
CA HIS A 207 -6.75 -27.06 27.20
C HIS A 207 -5.38 -27.15 26.52
N THR A 208 -4.42 -27.85 27.15
CA THR A 208 -3.07 -28.04 26.59
C THR A 208 -3.11 -28.89 25.32
N GLU A 209 -3.96 -29.93 25.30
CA GLU A 209 -4.14 -30.80 24.13
C GLU A 209 -4.70 -30.01 22.93
N VAL A 210 -5.72 -29.18 23.15
CA VAL A 210 -6.29 -28.30 22.10
C VAL A 210 -5.22 -27.36 21.56
N ARG A 211 -4.44 -26.73 22.44
CA ARG A 211 -3.35 -25.82 22.05
C ARG A 211 -2.30 -26.53 21.20
N ASP A 212 -1.82 -27.69 21.64
CA ASP A 212 -0.72 -28.39 20.99
C ASP A 212 -1.17 -28.99 19.65
N ARG A 213 -2.40 -29.54 19.59
CA ARG A 213 -3.00 -30.02 18.33
C ARG A 213 -3.26 -28.87 17.36
N TRP A 214 -3.68 -27.70 17.84
CA TRP A 214 -3.86 -26.51 17.00
C TRP A 214 -2.53 -26.06 16.38
N LEU A 215 -1.47 -26.00 17.19
CA LEU A 215 -0.13 -25.67 16.70
C LEU A 215 0.34 -26.68 15.64
N ALA A 216 0.17 -27.98 15.90
CA ALA A 216 0.54 -29.04 14.98
C ALA A 216 -0.27 -28.96 13.66
N ALA A 217 -1.59 -28.74 13.73
CA ALA A 217 -2.45 -28.61 12.56
C ALA A 217 -2.07 -27.38 11.73
N ARG A 218 -1.82 -26.23 12.38
CA ARG A 218 -1.38 -24.99 11.71
C ARG A 218 -0.06 -25.19 10.99
N THR A 219 0.94 -25.74 11.67
CA THR A 219 2.25 -26.03 11.06
C THR A 219 2.11 -27.00 9.89
N ALA A 220 1.33 -28.07 10.04
CA ALA A 220 1.12 -29.04 8.96
C ALA A 220 0.44 -28.41 7.72
N LEU A 221 -0.53 -27.51 7.91
CA LEU A 221 -1.16 -26.77 6.80
C LEU A 221 -0.16 -25.83 6.12
N TRP A 222 0.63 -25.09 6.90
CA TRP A 222 1.66 -24.18 6.37
C TRP A 222 2.76 -24.91 5.60
N ASP A 223 3.29 -26.01 6.15
CA ASP A 223 4.34 -26.81 5.51
C ASP A 223 3.84 -27.50 4.22
N SER A 224 2.52 -27.63 4.05
CA SER A 224 1.91 -28.27 2.90
C SER A 224 1.51 -27.30 1.78
N PHE A 225 1.71 -25.97 1.95
CA PHE A 225 1.38 -25.02 0.88
C PHE A 225 2.07 -25.42 -0.43
N ALA A 226 1.36 -25.33 -1.55
CA ALA A 226 1.89 -25.68 -2.86
C ALA A 226 2.99 -24.66 -3.27
N THR A 227 4.23 -25.06 -3.02
CA THR A 227 5.45 -24.26 -3.33
C THR A 227 6.28 -24.89 -4.45
N ASP A 228 5.92 -26.10 -4.89
CA ASP A 228 6.66 -26.95 -5.82
C ASP A 228 6.21 -26.80 -7.28
N ARG A 229 5.19 -25.98 -7.56
CA ARG A 229 4.58 -25.84 -8.88
C ARG A 229 4.03 -24.44 -9.13
N PRO A 230 3.82 -24.05 -10.40
CA PRO A 230 3.32 -22.73 -10.73
C PRO A 230 1.92 -22.43 -10.17
N VAL A 231 1.71 -21.16 -9.80
CA VAL A 231 0.41 -20.60 -9.41
C VAL A 231 0.22 -19.32 -10.23
N ASP A 232 -0.32 -19.44 -11.45
CA ASP A 232 -0.61 -18.29 -12.31
C ASP A 232 -2.02 -17.75 -12.05
N GLN A 233 -2.10 -16.45 -11.76
CA GLN A 233 -3.31 -15.76 -11.35
C GLN A 233 -3.44 -14.35 -11.96
N GLY A 234 -2.52 -13.88 -12.80
CA GLY A 234 -2.62 -12.52 -13.38
C GLY A 234 -2.76 -11.40 -12.34
N GLU A 235 -1.82 -11.31 -11.40
CA GLU A 235 -1.89 -10.39 -10.25
C GLU A 235 -0.72 -9.39 -10.20
N ILE A 236 -0.97 -8.22 -9.60
CA ILE A 236 0.10 -7.28 -9.26
C ILE A 236 0.96 -7.89 -8.16
N ARG A 237 2.26 -8.02 -8.42
CA ARG A 237 3.27 -8.50 -7.47
C ARG A 237 4.32 -7.41 -7.35
N ALA A 238 4.04 -6.47 -6.45
CA ALA A 238 4.89 -5.33 -6.21
C ALA A 238 5.93 -5.59 -5.11
N VAL A 239 7.05 -4.86 -5.15
CA VAL A 239 8.03 -4.83 -4.06
C VAL A 239 8.59 -3.42 -3.88
N TRP A 240 8.81 -3.00 -2.64
CA TRP A 240 9.64 -1.82 -2.36
C TRP A 240 11.12 -2.21 -2.38
N LEU A 241 11.88 -1.59 -3.28
CA LEU A 241 13.33 -1.75 -3.39
C LEU A 241 14.01 -0.57 -2.70
N ASP A 242 14.50 -0.81 -1.49
CA ASP A 242 15.02 0.20 -0.59
C ASP A 242 16.43 0.71 -0.95
N ARG A 243 16.74 1.93 -0.52
CA ARG A 243 18.04 2.60 -0.68
C ARG A 243 19.19 1.78 -0.12
N GLY A 244 18.97 0.97 0.92
CA GLY A 244 19.99 0.07 1.45
C GLY A 244 20.46 -0.91 0.39
N THR A 245 19.52 -1.62 -0.21
CA THR A 245 19.75 -2.52 -1.34
C THR A 245 20.34 -1.81 -2.56
N ILE A 246 19.86 -0.61 -2.92
CA ILE A 246 20.41 0.17 -4.05
C ILE A 246 21.88 0.52 -3.82
N VAL A 247 22.23 1.03 -2.63
CA VAL A 247 23.61 1.40 -2.29
C VAL A 247 24.53 0.17 -2.31
N GLN A 248 24.05 -0.99 -1.85
CA GLN A 248 24.82 -2.22 -1.87
C GLN A 248 25.09 -2.74 -3.30
N ALA A 249 24.21 -2.43 -4.26
CA ALA A 249 24.37 -2.81 -5.66
C ALA A 249 25.59 -2.13 -6.33
N LYS A 250 25.92 -0.90 -5.92
CA LYS A 250 27.09 -0.09 -6.33
C LYS A 250 27.25 0.21 -7.82
N SER A 251 26.54 -0.47 -8.71
CA SER A 251 26.71 -0.43 -10.16
C SER A 251 25.46 -0.96 -10.88
N PRO A 252 25.31 -0.65 -12.18
CA PRO A 252 24.27 -1.27 -13.01
C PRO A 252 24.30 -2.80 -13.01
N GLN A 253 25.49 -3.42 -13.00
CA GLN A 253 25.63 -4.88 -13.00
C GLN A 253 25.16 -5.50 -11.68
N GLY A 254 25.52 -4.90 -10.54
CA GLY A 254 25.02 -5.33 -9.24
C GLY A 254 23.51 -5.15 -9.11
N LEU A 255 22.97 -4.08 -9.71
CA LEU A 255 21.54 -3.84 -9.74
C LEU A 255 20.81 -4.84 -10.65
N SER A 256 21.39 -5.19 -11.80
CA SER A 256 20.86 -6.23 -12.70
C SER A 256 20.64 -7.55 -11.97
N ALA A 257 21.61 -7.99 -11.16
CA ALA A 257 21.48 -9.24 -10.39
C ALA A 257 20.33 -9.19 -9.36
N ILE A 258 19.96 -8.01 -8.87
CA ILE A 258 18.80 -7.84 -8.00
C ILE A 258 17.52 -7.97 -8.83
N PHE A 259 17.43 -7.27 -9.97
CA PHE A 259 16.29 -7.37 -10.88
C PHE A 259 16.08 -8.79 -11.43
N ASP A 260 17.15 -9.55 -11.68
CA ASP A 260 17.06 -10.97 -12.06
C ASP A 260 16.39 -11.81 -10.98
N LYS A 261 16.75 -11.60 -9.71
CA LYS A 261 16.12 -12.29 -8.57
C LYS A 261 14.66 -11.91 -8.39
N LEU A 262 14.32 -10.64 -8.61
CA LEU A 262 12.94 -10.17 -8.55
C LEU A 262 12.11 -10.77 -9.68
N ALA A 263 12.65 -10.83 -10.91
CA ALA A 263 11.98 -11.41 -12.07
C ALA A 263 11.75 -12.91 -11.88
N ALA A 264 12.78 -13.62 -11.40
CA ALA A 264 12.66 -15.03 -11.06
C ALA A 264 11.55 -15.27 -10.03
N ALA A 265 11.42 -14.42 -9.01
CA ALA A 265 10.34 -14.49 -8.02
C ALA A 265 8.96 -14.02 -8.54
N GLY A 266 8.84 -13.65 -9.81
CA GLY A 266 7.58 -13.22 -10.44
C GLY A 266 7.16 -11.79 -10.10
N ILE A 267 8.04 -10.98 -9.49
CA ILE A 267 7.74 -9.56 -9.24
C ILE A 267 7.59 -8.85 -10.58
N ASN A 268 6.45 -8.19 -10.79
CA ASN A 268 6.16 -7.44 -12.01
C ASN A 268 6.15 -5.92 -11.80
N THR A 269 6.17 -5.45 -10.56
CA THR A 269 6.21 -4.02 -10.24
C THR A 269 7.27 -3.72 -9.17
N VAL A 270 8.10 -2.70 -9.39
CA VAL A 270 9.10 -2.26 -8.42
C VAL A 270 8.84 -0.81 -8.01
N PHE A 271 8.66 -0.57 -6.71
CA PHE A 271 8.70 0.76 -6.11
C PHE A 271 10.15 1.07 -5.73
N PHE A 272 10.86 1.77 -6.60
CA PHE A 272 12.30 1.98 -6.51
C PHE A 272 12.64 3.24 -5.71
N GLU A 273 13.31 3.12 -4.55
CA GLU A 273 13.55 4.26 -3.65
C GLU A 273 14.42 5.34 -4.32
N THR A 274 13.77 6.38 -4.82
CA THR A 274 14.34 7.38 -5.70
C THR A 274 14.71 8.65 -4.94
N VAL A 275 13.91 9.01 -3.94
CA VAL A 275 14.16 10.14 -3.03
C VAL A 275 13.97 9.68 -1.59
N ASN A 276 15.02 9.76 -0.78
CA ASN A 276 15.04 9.33 0.61
C ASN A 276 15.87 10.30 1.45
N ALA A 277 15.40 10.64 2.66
CA ALA A 277 16.12 11.48 3.61
C ALA A 277 16.59 12.85 3.05
N GLY A 278 15.88 13.40 2.05
CA GLY A 278 16.23 14.65 1.38
C GLY A 278 17.29 14.54 0.28
N TYR A 279 17.75 13.33 -0.04
CA TYR A 279 18.68 13.06 -1.14
C TYR A 279 17.95 12.37 -2.30
N THR A 280 18.37 12.69 -3.53
CA THR A 280 18.04 11.85 -4.70
C THR A 280 19.03 10.71 -4.82
N ILE A 281 18.60 9.56 -5.34
CA ILE A 281 19.51 8.45 -5.66
C ILE A 281 20.29 8.72 -6.96
N TYR A 282 19.77 9.59 -7.82
CA TYR A 282 20.26 9.98 -9.14
C TYR A 282 20.84 11.42 -9.14
N PRO A 283 21.63 11.83 -10.16
CA PRO A 283 22.22 13.17 -10.24
C PRO A 283 21.20 14.24 -10.69
N SER A 284 20.38 14.69 -9.74
CA SER A 284 19.34 15.70 -9.95
C SER A 284 19.90 17.12 -10.16
N GLN A 285 19.22 17.91 -10.98
CA GLN A 285 19.43 19.35 -11.15
C GLN A 285 18.53 20.20 -10.23
N VAL A 286 17.53 19.56 -9.59
CA VAL A 286 16.58 20.20 -8.68
C VAL A 286 16.96 20.01 -7.22
N ALA A 287 17.28 18.77 -6.83
CA ALA A 287 17.67 18.43 -5.46
C ALA A 287 19.06 19.00 -5.14
N PRO A 288 19.30 19.43 -3.89
CA PRO A 288 20.57 20.03 -3.51
C PRO A 288 21.74 19.04 -3.56
N GLU A 289 21.48 17.75 -3.35
CA GLU A 289 22.52 16.74 -3.25
C GLU A 289 22.00 15.36 -3.65
N GLN A 290 22.74 14.69 -4.55
CA GLN A 290 22.64 13.24 -4.73
C GLN A 290 23.20 12.52 -3.50
N ASN A 291 22.56 11.42 -3.09
CA ASN A 291 23.00 10.58 -1.99
C ASN A 291 24.51 10.28 -2.13
N PRO A 292 25.35 10.62 -1.13
CA PRO A 292 26.80 10.46 -1.23
C PRO A 292 27.25 9.04 -1.54
N LEU A 293 26.45 8.03 -1.16
CA LEU A 293 26.76 6.61 -1.35
C LEU A 293 26.47 6.08 -2.77
N THR A 294 25.82 6.88 -3.62
CA THR A 294 25.54 6.52 -5.03
C THR A 294 26.19 7.45 -6.03
N ARG A 295 27.02 8.39 -5.58
CA ARG A 295 27.76 9.30 -6.47
C ARG A 295 28.63 8.51 -7.45
N GLY A 296 28.75 9.05 -8.66
CA GLY A 296 29.54 8.46 -9.74
C GLY A 296 28.74 7.53 -10.67
N TRP A 297 27.45 7.32 -10.41
CA TRP A 297 26.54 6.66 -11.33
C TRP A 297 25.08 7.11 -11.14
N ASP A 298 24.20 6.72 -12.05
CA ASP A 298 22.76 6.98 -12.01
C ASP A 298 21.98 5.67 -11.79
N PRO A 299 21.57 5.37 -10.55
CA PRO A 299 20.80 4.17 -10.23
C PRO A 299 19.39 4.17 -10.80
N LEU A 300 18.74 5.33 -10.97
CA LEU A 300 17.38 5.40 -11.47
C LEU A 300 17.35 5.09 -12.98
N ALA A 301 18.28 5.66 -13.75
CA ALA A 301 18.43 5.34 -15.18
C ALA A 301 18.64 3.83 -15.39
N ALA A 302 19.58 3.24 -14.64
CA ALA A 302 19.85 1.82 -14.71
C ALA A 302 18.64 0.97 -14.30
N ALA A 303 17.92 1.36 -13.25
CA ALA A 303 16.77 0.61 -12.76
C ALA A 303 15.62 0.58 -13.78
N VAL A 304 15.33 1.70 -14.44
CA VAL A 304 14.28 1.79 -15.47
C VAL A 304 14.60 0.85 -16.62
N GLU A 305 15.83 0.90 -17.14
CA GLU A 305 16.26 0.01 -18.23
C GLU A 305 16.16 -1.47 -17.82
N LEU A 306 16.66 -1.82 -16.63
CA LEU A 306 16.66 -3.20 -16.14
C LEU A 306 15.25 -3.74 -15.88
N ALA A 307 14.33 -2.91 -15.40
CA ALA A 307 12.93 -3.26 -15.20
C ALA A 307 12.27 -3.58 -16.55
N HIS A 308 12.39 -2.67 -17.53
CA HIS A 308 11.77 -2.80 -18.84
C HIS A 308 12.33 -3.98 -19.65
N GLN A 309 13.63 -4.26 -19.56
CA GLN A 309 14.24 -5.46 -20.16
C GLN A 309 13.60 -6.77 -19.66
N ARG A 310 13.05 -6.75 -18.44
CA ARG A 310 12.36 -7.88 -17.79
C ARG A 310 10.84 -7.71 -17.79
N GLY A 311 10.32 -6.74 -18.56
CA GLY A 311 8.90 -6.33 -18.62
C GLY A 311 8.23 -6.15 -17.26
N MET A 312 9.00 -5.66 -16.30
CA MET A 312 8.48 -5.09 -15.07
C MET A 312 8.14 -3.63 -15.30
N THR A 313 7.17 -3.13 -14.53
CA THR A 313 6.94 -1.69 -14.37
C THR A 313 7.76 -1.16 -13.19
N LEU A 314 8.35 0.02 -13.35
CA LEU A 314 9.09 0.70 -12.29
C LEU A 314 8.42 2.01 -11.93
N HIS A 315 8.04 2.15 -10.66
CA HIS A 315 7.54 3.41 -10.13
C HIS A 315 8.60 4.05 -9.24
N ALA A 316 8.91 5.32 -9.49
CA ALA A 316 9.83 6.07 -8.65
C ALA A 316 9.20 6.30 -7.27
N TRP A 317 9.79 5.74 -6.21
CA TRP A 317 9.34 5.91 -4.84
C TRP A 317 9.99 7.16 -4.23
N VAL A 318 9.14 8.13 -3.84
CA VAL A 318 9.55 9.46 -3.41
C VAL A 318 9.03 9.75 -2.01
N TRP A 319 9.94 10.04 -1.08
CA TRP A 319 9.58 10.66 0.21
C TRP A 319 9.19 12.12 -0.04
N VAL A 320 7.92 12.44 0.24
CA VAL A 320 7.35 13.76 -0.11
C VAL A 320 7.65 14.79 0.97
N PHE A 321 7.10 14.65 2.18
CA PHE A 321 7.28 15.64 3.23
C PHE A 321 8.32 15.25 4.28
N ALA A 322 8.63 13.97 4.47
CA ALA A 322 9.75 13.59 5.34
C ALA A 322 11.08 13.99 4.69
N ALA A 323 11.92 14.71 5.44
CA ALA A 323 13.24 15.16 5.00
C ALA A 323 14.26 14.80 6.08
N GLY A 324 15.47 14.39 5.70
CA GLY A 324 16.45 13.84 6.66
C GLY A 324 16.03 12.52 7.30
N ASN A 325 16.97 11.85 7.96
CA ASN A 325 16.74 10.59 8.67
C ASN A 325 17.95 10.27 9.58
N GLN A 326 17.76 10.14 10.89
CA GLN A 326 18.86 9.86 11.83
C GLN A 326 19.62 8.55 11.52
N ARG A 327 18.93 7.54 10.99
CA ARG A 327 19.56 6.27 10.57
C ARG A 327 20.46 6.49 9.37
N HIS A 328 20.01 7.30 8.41
CA HIS A 328 20.81 7.64 7.24
C HIS A 328 21.99 8.52 7.62
N ASN A 329 21.81 9.48 8.54
CA ASN A 329 22.88 10.30 9.08
C ASN A 329 24.02 9.45 9.66
N ARG A 330 23.69 8.39 10.41
CA ARG A 330 24.70 7.43 10.91
C ARG A 330 25.49 6.76 9.78
N LEU A 331 24.85 6.39 8.67
CA LEU A 331 25.53 5.80 7.51
C LEU A 331 26.47 6.79 6.81
N LEU A 332 26.14 8.08 6.87
CA LEU A 332 26.94 9.17 6.27
C LEU A 332 27.93 9.82 7.24
N ASN A 333 28.03 9.32 8.49
CA ASN A 333 28.78 9.97 9.58
C ASN A 333 28.37 11.44 9.83
N GLN A 334 27.10 11.76 9.63
CA GLN A 334 26.52 13.06 9.95
C GLN A 334 26.00 13.10 11.40
N PRO A 335 25.91 14.29 12.03
CA PRO A 335 25.27 14.46 13.33
C PRO A 335 23.82 13.91 13.35
N ALA A 336 23.38 13.40 14.50
CA ALA A 336 22.03 12.87 14.64
C ALA A 336 20.95 13.93 14.37
N ASP A 337 21.19 15.19 14.73
CA ASP A 337 20.29 16.32 14.51
C ASP A 337 20.43 16.97 13.13
N TYR A 338 21.31 16.46 12.25
CA TYR A 338 21.43 16.96 10.88
C TYR A 338 20.09 16.77 10.13
N PRO A 339 19.47 17.86 9.63
CA PRO A 339 18.09 17.79 9.12
C PRO A 339 18.00 17.34 7.66
N GLY A 340 19.11 16.93 7.04
CA GLY A 340 19.20 16.64 5.61
C GLY A 340 19.51 17.88 4.77
N PRO A 341 19.94 17.68 3.52
CA PRO A 341 20.50 18.76 2.69
C PRO A 341 19.45 19.82 2.32
N VAL A 342 18.19 19.41 2.11
CA VAL A 342 17.08 20.32 1.76
C VAL A 342 16.82 21.33 2.88
N ILE A 343 16.64 20.87 4.13
CA ILE A 343 16.36 21.76 5.27
C ILE A 343 17.62 22.55 5.65
N SER A 344 18.81 21.98 5.49
CA SER A 344 20.06 22.73 5.71
C SER A 344 20.19 23.93 4.77
N GLN A 345 19.82 23.80 3.51
CA GLN A 345 19.84 24.89 2.54
C GLN A 345 18.66 25.86 2.71
N HIS A 346 17.49 25.34 3.12
CA HIS A 346 16.28 26.12 3.31
C HIS A 346 15.66 25.92 4.72
N PRO A 347 16.23 26.54 5.78
CA PRO A 347 15.79 26.29 7.16
C PRO A 347 14.33 26.67 7.45
N THR A 348 13.78 27.63 6.71
CA THR A 348 12.38 28.10 6.82
C THR A 348 11.37 27.11 6.22
N TRP A 349 11.83 26.08 5.52
CA TRP A 349 10.98 25.03 4.94
C TRP A 349 10.61 23.94 5.95
N ALA A 350 11.26 23.89 7.11
CA ALA A 350 11.00 22.87 8.12
C ALA A 350 9.64 23.05 8.82
N GLY A 351 9.00 21.92 9.12
CA GLY A 351 7.95 21.84 10.12
C GLY A 351 8.51 21.74 11.54
N TYR A 352 7.65 22.02 12.51
CA TYR A 352 7.98 21.96 13.93
C TYR A 352 6.84 21.33 14.73
N ASP A 353 7.19 20.71 15.86
CA ASP A 353 6.24 20.34 16.92
C ASP A 353 5.78 21.58 17.72
N ASN A 354 4.78 21.41 18.58
CA ASN A 354 4.28 22.47 19.44
C ASN A 354 5.27 22.96 20.51
N SER A 355 6.47 22.37 20.59
CA SER A 355 7.58 22.78 21.47
C SER A 355 8.75 23.40 20.68
N GLY A 356 8.62 23.55 19.36
CA GLY A 356 9.65 24.12 18.49
C GLY A 356 10.73 23.14 18.02
N ASN A 357 10.54 21.82 18.19
CA ASN A 357 11.48 20.81 17.68
C ASN A 357 11.14 20.39 16.24
N ARG A 358 12.17 20.23 15.41
CA ARG A 358 11.99 19.74 14.02
C ARG A 358 11.67 18.26 13.94
N ILE A 359 12.27 17.47 14.84
CA ILE A 359 12.05 16.03 14.94
C ILE A 359 11.07 15.79 16.10
N PRO A 360 9.87 15.24 15.84
CA PRO A 360 8.94 14.93 16.91
C PRO A 360 9.53 13.93 17.90
N ARG A 361 9.18 14.07 19.19
CA ARG A 361 9.62 13.13 20.24
C ARG A 361 9.24 11.68 19.90
N GLY A 362 10.22 10.78 19.95
CA GLY A 362 10.04 9.35 19.65
C GLY A 362 10.04 9.01 18.15
N GLN A 363 10.37 9.97 17.30
CA GLN A 363 10.60 9.79 15.86
C GLN A 363 12.03 10.21 15.51
N ASP A 364 12.45 9.94 14.28
CA ASP A 364 13.84 10.06 13.83
C ASP A 364 13.99 10.81 12.49
N LYS A 365 12.94 11.52 12.07
CA LYS A 365 12.87 12.25 10.79
C LYS A 365 12.27 13.63 11.00
N PRO A 366 12.92 14.72 10.54
CA PRO A 366 12.26 15.99 10.35
C PRO A 366 11.33 15.96 9.12
N PHE A 367 10.43 16.94 9.03
CA PHE A 367 9.49 17.06 7.92
C PHE A 367 9.53 18.49 7.36
N LEU A 368 9.30 18.62 6.06
CA LEU A 368 9.02 19.88 5.38
C LEU A 368 7.59 20.32 5.70
N ASP A 369 7.33 21.62 5.73
CA ASP A 369 5.99 22.19 5.94
C ASP A 369 5.14 22.08 4.66
N PRO A 370 4.07 21.25 4.63
CA PRO A 370 3.18 21.12 3.47
C PRO A 370 2.45 22.42 3.08
N ALA A 371 2.34 23.38 4.01
CA ALA A 371 1.72 24.68 3.77
C ALA A 371 2.65 25.69 3.07
N ASN A 372 3.95 25.40 3.01
CA ASN A 372 4.94 26.29 2.44
C ASN A 372 4.94 26.19 0.89
N PRO A 373 4.64 27.29 0.16
CA PRO A 373 4.57 27.26 -1.30
C PRO A 373 5.91 26.94 -1.99
N GLU A 374 7.05 27.31 -1.38
CA GLU A 374 8.37 27.01 -1.92
C GLU A 374 8.69 25.52 -1.82
N VAL A 375 8.32 24.88 -0.69
CA VAL A 375 8.38 23.41 -0.54
C VAL A 375 7.56 22.71 -1.62
N ARG A 376 6.32 23.16 -1.83
CA ARG A 376 5.43 22.58 -2.84
C ARG A 376 6.01 22.74 -4.26
N SER A 377 6.57 23.91 -4.56
CA SER A 377 7.24 24.19 -5.84
C SER A 377 8.48 23.30 -6.04
N TYR A 378 9.33 23.18 -5.02
CA TYR A 378 10.50 22.30 -5.04
C TYR A 378 10.11 20.84 -5.31
N LEU A 379 9.17 20.30 -4.53
CA LEU A 379 8.71 18.92 -4.68
C LEU A 379 8.06 18.68 -6.04
N THR A 380 7.29 19.65 -6.54
CA THR A 380 6.68 19.58 -7.88
C THR A 380 7.74 19.54 -8.97
N ARG A 381 8.77 20.40 -8.90
CA ARG A 381 9.89 20.40 -9.86
C ARG A 381 10.68 19.10 -9.80
N LEU A 382 10.94 18.58 -8.60
CA LEU A 382 11.68 17.33 -8.41
C LEU A 382 10.93 16.14 -9.01
N MET A 383 9.62 16.02 -8.75
CA MET A 383 8.81 14.96 -9.34
C MET A 383 8.61 15.15 -10.84
N THR A 384 8.53 16.39 -11.32
CA THR A 384 8.53 16.70 -12.77
C THR A 384 9.83 16.25 -13.44
N GLU A 385 10.98 16.53 -12.82
CA GLU A 385 12.29 16.07 -13.32
C GLU A 385 12.31 14.55 -13.46
N ILE A 386 11.88 13.81 -12.42
CA ILE A 386 11.81 12.35 -12.46
C ILE A 386 10.98 11.85 -13.65
N VAL A 387 9.75 12.33 -13.81
CA VAL A 387 8.83 11.76 -14.82
C VAL A 387 9.07 12.27 -16.24
N THR A 388 9.90 13.30 -16.42
CA THR A 388 10.23 13.86 -17.74
C THR A 388 11.63 13.46 -18.21
N GLN A 389 12.55 13.14 -17.29
CA GLN A 389 13.91 12.71 -17.63
C GLN A 389 14.08 11.19 -17.61
N TYR A 390 13.17 10.46 -16.95
CA TYR A 390 13.20 9.01 -16.86
C TYR A 390 11.88 8.42 -17.34
N GLU A 391 11.95 7.33 -18.10
CA GLU A 391 10.80 6.56 -18.57
C GLU A 391 10.22 5.68 -17.45
N VAL A 392 9.91 6.28 -16.29
CA VAL A 392 9.22 5.58 -15.21
C VAL A 392 7.76 5.31 -15.58
N ASP A 393 7.24 4.15 -15.20
CA ASP A 393 5.85 3.76 -15.41
C ASP A 393 4.90 4.44 -14.41
N GLY A 394 5.45 4.83 -13.25
CA GLY A 394 4.67 5.48 -12.21
C GLY A 394 5.48 6.28 -11.21
N LEU A 395 4.75 6.97 -10.34
CA LEU A 395 5.28 7.71 -9.21
C LEU A 395 4.58 7.23 -7.93
N HIS A 396 5.37 6.72 -6.99
CA HIS A 396 4.89 6.18 -5.72
C HIS A 396 5.21 7.15 -4.56
N LEU A 397 4.18 7.83 -4.08
CA LEU A 397 4.28 8.84 -3.03
C LEU A 397 4.34 8.18 -1.65
N ASP A 398 5.40 8.46 -0.90
CA ASP A 398 5.55 8.03 0.48
C ASP A 398 5.81 9.23 1.40
N TYR A 399 5.52 9.07 2.69
CA TYR A 399 5.54 10.17 3.65
C TYR A 399 4.73 11.39 3.17
N ILE A 400 3.68 11.16 2.37
CA ILE A 400 2.70 12.16 1.93
C ILE A 400 1.68 12.41 3.06
N ARG A 401 2.19 12.92 4.18
CA ARG A 401 1.49 13.10 5.45
C ARG A 401 2.33 13.93 6.41
N TYR A 402 1.74 14.32 7.53
CA TYR A 402 2.47 14.80 8.70
C TYR A 402 3.06 13.61 9.50
N PRO A 403 4.07 13.84 10.36
CA PRO A 403 4.57 12.81 11.28
C PRO A 403 3.47 12.32 12.22
N PHE A 404 3.70 11.17 12.86
CA PHE A 404 2.75 10.66 13.85
C PHE A 404 2.61 11.62 15.02
N GLN A 405 1.36 11.95 15.34
CA GLN A 405 0.99 12.77 16.47
C GLN A 405 0.18 11.98 17.48
N ASP A 406 0.14 12.52 18.69
CA ASP A 406 -0.75 12.09 19.75
C ASP A 406 -1.36 13.36 20.36
N PRO A 407 -2.45 13.89 19.75
CA PRO A 407 -3.17 15.04 20.29
C PRO A 407 -3.64 14.78 21.72
N GLY A 408 -3.87 13.50 22.08
CA GLY A 408 -4.20 13.12 23.43
C GLY A 408 -3.10 13.50 24.43
N ALA A 409 -1.85 13.16 24.13
CA ALA A 409 -0.71 13.55 24.96
C ALA A 409 -0.21 14.98 24.68
N ASN A 410 -0.98 15.83 23.98
CA ASN A 410 -0.55 17.15 23.49
C ASN A 410 0.80 17.11 22.74
N ARG A 411 1.04 16.04 21.98
CA ARG A 411 2.20 15.87 21.10
C ARG A 411 1.76 16.08 19.65
N THR A 412 1.86 17.31 19.18
CA THR A 412 1.29 17.76 17.90
C THR A 412 2.37 18.38 17.01
N TYR A 413 2.13 18.46 15.70
CA TYR A 413 3.13 18.90 14.71
C TYR A 413 2.52 19.75 13.60
N GLY A 414 3.35 20.47 12.85
CA GLY A 414 2.90 21.27 11.69
C GLY A 414 2.90 22.76 11.97
N TYR A 415 3.64 23.19 12.99
CA TYR A 415 3.79 24.59 13.40
C TYR A 415 4.91 25.30 12.61
N GLY A 416 5.05 24.97 11.32
CA GLY A 416 5.91 25.72 10.40
C GLY A 416 5.47 27.18 10.33
N GLU A 417 6.42 28.09 10.11
CA GLU A 417 6.16 29.54 10.12
C GLU A 417 5.05 29.92 9.12
N VAL A 418 5.12 29.37 7.90
CA VAL A 418 4.11 29.62 6.87
C VAL A 418 2.76 29.03 7.24
N ALA A 419 2.70 27.77 7.73
CA ALA A 419 1.46 27.16 8.16
C ALA A 419 0.75 27.97 9.26
N ARG A 420 1.51 28.43 10.27
CA ARG A 420 1.00 29.26 11.37
C ARG A 420 0.41 30.56 10.87
N HIS A 421 1.19 31.32 10.09
CA HIS A 421 0.74 32.60 9.55
C HIS A 421 -0.50 32.44 8.66
N ARG A 422 -0.52 31.43 7.77
CA ARG A 422 -1.68 31.18 6.90
C ARG A 422 -2.92 30.81 7.70
N PHE A 423 -2.80 29.96 8.73
CA PHE A 423 -3.94 29.64 9.58
C PHE A 423 -4.42 30.87 10.35
N GLU A 424 -3.53 31.58 11.03
CA GLU A 424 -3.83 32.79 11.79
C GLU A 424 -4.53 33.86 10.93
N SER A 425 -4.07 34.06 9.69
CA SER A 425 -4.69 35.02 8.76
C SER A 425 -6.16 34.72 8.42
N THR A 426 -6.59 33.46 8.55
CA THR A 426 -7.95 33.01 8.23
C THR A 426 -8.81 32.76 9.46
N SER A 427 -8.19 32.42 10.59
CA SER A 427 -8.88 32.07 11.84
C SER A 427 -8.84 33.19 12.89
N GLY A 428 -7.90 34.14 12.77
CA GLY A 428 -7.59 35.13 13.79
C GLY A 428 -6.83 34.59 15.00
N VAL A 429 -6.35 33.34 14.95
CA VAL A 429 -5.74 32.64 16.09
C VAL A 429 -4.45 31.93 15.66
N ASP A 430 -3.34 32.22 16.35
CA ASP A 430 -2.10 31.44 16.21
C ASP A 430 -2.33 30.01 16.72
N PRO A 431 -2.12 28.97 15.89
CA PRO A 431 -2.43 27.60 16.28
C PRO A 431 -1.56 27.09 17.43
N LEU A 432 -0.43 27.74 17.79
CA LEU A 432 0.33 27.40 19.01
C LEU A 432 -0.44 27.66 20.30
N THR A 433 -1.46 28.53 20.27
CA THR A 433 -2.33 28.80 21.43
C THR A 433 -3.41 27.73 21.62
N LEU A 434 -3.57 26.83 20.65
CA LEU A 434 -4.57 25.78 20.69
C LEU A 434 -4.09 24.59 21.51
N ASN A 435 -4.99 24.03 22.31
CA ASN A 435 -4.75 22.80 23.04
C ASN A 435 -5.87 21.78 22.76
N PRO A 436 -5.58 20.63 22.14
CA PRO A 436 -6.57 19.59 21.85
C PRO A 436 -7.26 19.01 23.09
N ARG A 437 -6.67 19.20 24.27
CA ARG A 437 -7.23 18.80 25.58
C ARG A 437 -7.32 19.98 26.55
N ALA A 438 -7.67 21.16 26.05
CA ALA A 438 -7.94 22.30 26.93
C ALA A 438 -8.92 21.88 28.04
N SER A 439 -8.52 22.09 29.30
CA SER A 439 -9.31 21.78 30.50
C SER A 439 -9.19 22.93 31.49
N GLY A 440 -10.17 23.05 32.39
CA GLY A 440 -10.23 24.17 33.33
C GLY A 440 -10.66 25.51 32.72
N LEU A 441 -11.20 25.48 31.50
CA LEU A 441 -11.85 26.60 30.84
C LEU A 441 -13.36 26.57 31.09
N ASP A 442 -14.05 27.68 30.84
CA ASP A 442 -15.51 27.62 30.81
C ASP A 442 -16.02 26.82 29.59
N ARG A 443 -17.27 26.37 29.66
CA ARG A 443 -17.83 25.48 28.64
C ARG A 443 -17.79 26.06 27.23
N ASN A 444 -17.98 27.37 27.07
CA ASN A 444 -17.96 28.00 25.75
C ASN A 444 -16.53 28.09 25.21
N GLN A 445 -15.57 28.41 26.08
CA GLN A 445 -14.15 28.41 25.74
C GLN A 445 -13.63 27.02 25.36
N GLU A 446 -14.05 25.96 26.07
CA GLU A 446 -13.74 24.58 25.69
C GLU A 446 -14.26 24.23 24.29
N ILE A 447 -15.52 24.60 24.00
CA ILE A 447 -16.12 24.38 22.68
C ILE A 447 -15.36 25.15 21.61
N GLN A 448 -15.00 26.42 21.87
CA GLN A 448 -14.21 27.23 20.93
C GLN A 448 -12.85 26.59 20.62
N GLN A 449 -12.14 26.10 21.64
CA GLN A 449 -10.86 25.39 21.48
C GLN A 449 -11.03 24.12 20.63
N GLN A 450 -12.09 23.34 20.87
CA GLN A 450 -12.38 22.14 20.08
C GLN A 450 -12.67 22.45 18.61
N VAL A 451 -13.48 23.48 18.34
CA VAL A 451 -13.80 23.93 16.98
C VAL A 451 -12.55 24.44 16.26
N LEU A 452 -11.73 25.27 16.92
CA LEU A 452 -10.49 25.78 16.33
C LEU A 452 -9.47 24.66 16.10
N TRP A 453 -9.38 23.69 17.00
CA TRP A 453 -8.54 22.51 16.83
C TRP A 453 -8.98 21.66 15.62
N GLN A 454 -10.29 21.47 15.45
CA GLN A 454 -10.83 20.79 14.28
C GLN A 454 -10.46 21.54 12.99
N ARG A 455 -10.66 22.86 12.95
CA ARG A 455 -10.27 23.70 11.80
C ARG A 455 -8.77 23.63 11.51
N TRP A 456 -7.92 23.58 12.53
CA TRP A 456 -6.47 23.41 12.34
C TRP A 456 -6.13 22.04 11.75
N THR A 457 -6.83 20.99 12.17
CA THR A 457 -6.67 19.64 11.61
C THR A 457 -7.15 19.58 10.16
N GLU A 458 -8.28 20.21 9.84
CA GLU A 458 -8.80 20.35 8.48
C GLU A 458 -7.84 21.15 7.58
N PHE A 459 -7.29 22.26 8.08
CA PHE A 459 -6.31 23.07 7.36
C PHE A 459 -5.08 22.25 6.94
N ARG A 460 -4.48 21.50 7.89
CA ARG A 460 -3.32 20.64 7.64
C ARG A 460 -3.65 19.50 6.68
N THR A 461 -4.81 18.86 6.87
CA THR A 461 -5.31 17.82 5.95
C THR A 461 -5.46 18.36 4.53
N HIS A 462 -6.03 19.56 4.38
CA HIS A 462 -6.18 20.22 3.09
C HIS A 462 -4.83 20.55 2.43
N GLN A 463 -3.79 20.90 3.19
CA GLN A 463 -2.46 21.14 2.59
C GLN A 463 -1.91 19.89 1.91
N VAL A 464 -2.06 18.72 2.54
CA VAL A 464 -1.64 17.43 1.96
C VAL A 464 -2.53 17.07 0.77
N THR A 465 -3.86 17.11 0.94
CA THR A 465 -4.81 16.73 -0.12
C THR A 465 -4.69 17.59 -1.37
N SER A 466 -4.63 18.90 -1.22
CA SER A 466 -4.45 19.81 -2.38
C SER A 466 -3.08 19.63 -3.06
N PHE A 467 -2.06 19.16 -2.33
CA PHE A 467 -0.78 18.83 -2.94
C PHE A 467 -0.88 17.58 -3.81
N VAL A 468 -1.51 16.52 -3.29
CA VAL A 468 -1.77 15.27 -4.04
C VAL A 468 -2.58 15.54 -5.31
N GLU A 469 -3.64 16.33 -5.19
CA GLU A 469 -4.44 16.78 -6.34
C GLU A 469 -3.59 17.53 -7.37
N GLY A 470 -2.88 18.57 -6.91
CA GLY A 470 -2.09 19.44 -7.77
C GLY A 470 -0.98 18.70 -8.50
N ILE A 471 -0.25 17.82 -7.81
CA ILE A 471 0.85 17.06 -8.42
C ILE A 471 0.32 16.02 -9.40
N SER A 472 -0.73 15.27 -9.04
CA SER A 472 -1.34 14.28 -9.94
C SER A 472 -1.85 14.93 -11.23
N SER A 473 -2.60 16.04 -11.08
CA SER A 473 -3.12 16.81 -12.22
C SER A 473 -1.99 17.35 -13.11
N THR A 474 -0.91 17.86 -12.51
CA THR A 474 0.22 18.42 -13.25
C THR A 474 0.99 17.35 -14.02
N LEU A 475 1.36 16.24 -13.36
CA LEU A 475 2.18 15.21 -13.98
C LEU A 475 1.40 14.43 -15.04
N ARG A 476 0.10 14.14 -14.83
CA ARG A 476 -0.73 13.47 -15.84
C ARG A 476 -0.96 14.30 -17.09
N ARG A 477 -0.99 15.64 -17.00
CA ARG A 477 -1.03 16.49 -18.20
C ARG A 477 0.22 16.33 -19.07
N GLN A 478 1.36 16.01 -18.46
CA GLN A 478 2.62 15.81 -19.17
C GLN A 478 2.79 14.35 -19.62
N ARG A 479 2.39 13.39 -18.77
CA ARG A 479 2.46 11.95 -19.00
C ARG A 479 1.11 11.30 -18.68
N PRO A 480 0.15 11.27 -19.64
CA PRO A 480 -1.19 10.74 -19.38
C PRO A 480 -1.24 9.28 -18.90
N GLY A 481 -0.27 8.46 -19.30
CA GLY A 481 -0.14 7.07 -18.87
C GLY A 481 0.59 6.85 -17.55
N LEU A 482 1.03 7.91 -16.86
CA LEU A 482 1.76 7.79 -15.59
C LEU A 482 0.86 7.27 -14.48
N VAL A 483 1.26 6.16 -13.85
CA VAL A 483 0.56 5.61 -12.70
C VAL A 483 0.93 6.40 -11.43
N MET A 484 -0.05 7.02 -10.80
CA MET A 484 0.13 7.72 -9.52
C MET A 484 -0.29 6.81 -8.36
N SER A 485 0.61 6.52 -7.42
CA SER A 485 0.28 5.70 -6.25
C SER A 485 0.79 6.29 -4.95
N ALA A 486 0.30 5.81 -3.80
CA ALA A 486 0.80 6.24 -2.49
C ALA A 486 0.86 5.10 -1.47
N ALA A 487 1.89 5.12 -0.61
CA ALA A 487 1.97 4.32 0.60
C ALA A 487 1.16 4.98 1.73
N VAL A 488 0.16 4.26 2.26
CA VAL A 488 -0.78 4.82 3.24
C VAL A 488 -1.03 3.90 4.43
N PHE A 489 -1.30 4.47 5.60
CA PHE A 489 -1.74 3.67 6.74
C PHE A 489 -3.21 3.28 6.61
N ALA A 490 -3.51 2.00 6.79
CA ALA A 490 -4.85 1.42 6.79
C ALA A 490 -5.66 1.71 8.07
N ASN A 491 -5.28 2.74 8.83
CA ASN A 491 -5.97 3.13 10.06
C ASN A 491 -7.35 3.73 9.73
N PRO A 492 -8.34 3.61 10.65
CA PRO A 492 -9.64 4.25 10.50
C PRO A 492 -9.51 5.74 10.15
N GLU A 493 -10.45 6.26 9.36
CA GLU A 493 -10.41 7.63 8.85
C GLU A 493 -10.16 8.67 9.94
N HIS A 494 -10.94 8.60 11.01
CA HIS A 494 -10.78 9.50 12.15
C HIS A 494 -9.34 9.50 12.69
N ASP A 495 -8.75 8.32 12.90
CA ASP A 495 -7.41 8.19 13.46
C ASP A 495 -6.34 8.75 12.53
N ARG A 496 -6.41 8.45 11.23
CA ARG A 496 -5.42 8.98 10.26
C ARG A 496 -5.55 10.48 10.09
N LEU A 497 -6.76 11.05 10.09
CA LEU A 497 -6.96 12.50 10.00
C LEU A 497 -6.48 13.24 11.25
N GLN A 498 -6.72 12.71 12.45
CA GLN A 498 -6.29 13.35 13.69
C GLN A 498 -4.79 13.21 13.98
N ARG A 499 -4.15 12.10 13.53
CA ARG A 499 -2.78 11.77 13.93
C ARG A 499 -1.72 12.01 12.86
N ILE A 500 -2.07 11.94 11.58
CA ILE A 500 -1.11 12.09 10.47
C ILE A 500 -1.63 12.93 9.29
N GLN A 501 -2.90 13.32 9.29
CA GLN A 501 -3.54 14.13 8.24
C GLN A 501 -3.39 13.51 6.83
N GLN A 502 -3.44 12.18 6.73
CA GLN A 502 -3.34 11.44 5.48
C GLN A 502 -4.74 11.08 4.96
N ASP A 503 -5.32 11.92 4.10
CA ASP A 503 -6.70 11.73 3.61
C ASP A 503 -6.85 10.86 2.36
N TRP A 504 -6.26 9.67 2.37
CA TRP A 504 -6.19 8.83 1.17
C TRP A 504 -7.54 8.35 0.65
N GLY A 505 -8.57 8.24 1.49
CA GLY A 505 -9.92 7.88 1.06
C GLY A 505 -10.53 8.92 0.11
N THR A 506 -10.30 10.21 0.39
CA THR A 506 -10.69 11.31 -0.52
C THR A 506 -9.88 11.24 -1.82
N TRP A 507 -8.57 11.00 -1.73
CA TRP A 507 -7.70 10.93 -2.92
C TRP A 507 -8.11 9.80 -3.88
N ALA A 508 -8.50 8.66 -3.32
CA ALA A 508 -8.99 7.51 -4.06
C ALA A 508 -10.34 7.80 -4.72
N ARG A 509 -11.35 8.28 -3.97
CA ARG A 509 -12.69 8.58 -4.52
C ARG A 509 -12.65 9.69 -5.58
N ALA A 510 -11.74 10.66 -5.43
CA ALA A 510 -11.54 11.73 -6.39
C ALA A 510 -10.64 11.35 -7.59
N ASN A 511 -10.15 10.09 -7.64
CA ASN A 511 -9.20 9.59 -8.65
C ASN A 511 -7.91 10.43 -8.77
N TYR A 512 -7.47 11.05 -7.68
CA TYR A 512 -6.17 11.72 -7.67
C TYR A 512 -5.04 10.68 -7.78
N LEU A 513 -5.25 9.47 -7.26
CA LEU A 513 -4.31 8.36 -7.33
C LEU A 513 -4.94 7.17 -8.05
N ASP A 514 -4.13 6.47 -8.84
CA ASP A 514 -4.48 5.18 -9.43
C ASP A 514 -4.48 4.08 -8.37
N TRP A 515 -3.43 4.02 -7.55
CA TRP A 515 -3.27 2.95 -6.57
C TRP A 515 -3.08 3.49 -5.15
N ILE A 516 -3.82 2.91 -4.21
CA ILE A 516 -3.59 3.04 -2.78
C ILE A 516 -2.90 1.78 -2.29
N VAL A 517 -1.67 1.92 -1.80
CA VAL A 517 -0.90 0.78 -1.29
C VAL A 517 -0.90 0.82 0.24
N LEU A 518 -1.62 -0.11 0.86
CA LEU A 518 -1.83 -0.14 2.31
C LEU A 518 -0.59 -0.67 3.04
N MET A 519 -0.06 0.08 3.99
CA MET A 519 0.95 -0.40 4.93
C MET A 519 0.29 -1.22 6.05
N SER A 520 -0.20 -2.42 5.70
CA SER A 520 -0.96 -3.29 6.61
C SER A 520 -0.11 -4.05 7.64
N TYR A 521 1.21 -4.13 7.41
CA TYR A 521 2.28 -4.66 8.27
C TYR A 521 1.83 -5.38 9.54
N ALA A 522 1.37 -6.62 9.36
CA ALA A 522 0.81 -7.45 10.41
C ALA A 522 1.70 -8.66 10.71
N GLY A 523 1.82 -9.03 11.99
CA GLY A 523 2.63 -10.17 12.42
C GLY A 523 1.99 -11.55 12.14
N ASP A 524 0.70 -11.61 11.82
CA ASP A 524 0.00 -12.83 11.41
C ASP A 524 -1.13 -12.52 10.40
N THR A 525 -1.64 -13.56 9.74
CA THR A 525 -2.66 -13.43 8.69
C THR A 525 -4.01 -12.97 9.23
N SER A 526 -4.38 -13.38 10.46
CA SER A 526 -5.62 -12.92 11.09
C SER A 526 -5.60 -11.41 11.39
N ARG A 527 -4.45 -10.85 11.77
CA ARG A 527 -4.28 -9.40 11.95
C ARG A 527 -4.25 -8.70 10.61
N PHE A 528 -3.58 -9.27 9.62
CA PHE A 528 -3.56 -8.77 8.24
C PHE A 528 -4.99 -8.60 7.70
N GLU A 529 -5.80 -9.67 7.71
CA GLU A 529 -7.20 -9.65 7.24
C GLU A 529 -8.02 -8.60 7.98
N ARG A 530 -7.87 -8.45 9.30
CA ARG A 530 -8.58 -7.43 10.10
C ARG A 530 -8.21 -6.00 9.71
N ILE A 531 -6.98 -5.75 9.25
CA ILE A 531 -6.52 -4.42 8.84
C ILE A 531 -7.01 -4.07 7.44
N VAL A 532 -6.99 -5.03 6.51
CA VAL A 532 -7.25 -4.75 5.08
C VAL A 532 -8.73 -4.90 4.70
N SER A 533 -9.48 -5.81 5.35
CA SER A 533 -10.88 -6.12 4.97
C SER A 533 -11.82 -4.91 5.01
N PRO A 534 -11.74 -3.97 5.97
CA PRO A 534 -12.59 -2.78 5.95
C PRO A 534 -12.47 -1.97 4.64
N TRP A 535 -11.29 -1.97 4.02
CA TRP A 535 -11.01 -1.19 2.82
C TRP A 535 -11.24 -1.97 1.54
N LEU A 536 -11.00 -3.28 1.56
CA LEU A 536 -11.15 -4.15 0.38
C LEU A 536 -12.59 -4.64 0.21
N VAL A 537 -13.30 -4.95 1.30
CA VAL A 537 -14.61 -5.61 1.26
C VAL A 537 -15.77 -4.64 1.51
N ASN A 538 -15.58 -3.68 2.43
CA ASN A 538 -16.70 -2.86 2.93
C ASN A 538 -16.78 -1.47 2.27
N GLU A 539 -15.75 -1.08 1.52
CA GLU A 539 -15.63 0.23 0.88
C GLU A 539 -15.42 0.07 -0.63
N SER A 540 -15.82 1.09 -1.40
CA SER A 540 -15.54 1.17 -2.83
C SER A 540 -14.88 2.50 -3.15
N PHE A 541 -13.83 2.43 -3.96
CA PHE A 541 -13.04 3.57 -4.42
C PHE A 541 -13.14 3.77 -5.93
N GLY A 542 -14.22 3.27 -6.54
CA GLY A 542 -14.45 3.36 -7.98
C GLY A 542 -13.33 2.68 -8.76
N SER A 543 -12.60 3.46 -9.55
CA SER A 543 -11.51 2.99 -10.42
C SER A 543 -10.11 3.07 -9.79
N THR A 544 -10.00 3.43 -8.51
CA THR A 544 -8.72 3.37 -7.79
C THR A 544 -8.51 1.96 -7.23
N LEU A 545 -7.35 1.38 -7.52
CA LEU A 545 -6.95 0.08 -7.02
C LEU A 545 -6.45 0.19 -5.58
N VAL A 546 -6.82 -0.75 -4.72
CA VAL A 546 -6.31 -0.84 -3.34
C VAL A 546 -5.50 -2.11 -3.19
N ILE A 547 -4.21 -1.98 -2.85
CA ILE A 547 -3.23 -3.07 -2.83
C ILE A 547 -2.70 -3.22 -1.40
N PRO A 548 -2.88 -4.37 -0.74
CA PRO A 548 -2.33 -4.61 0.59
C PRO A 548 -0.81 -4.83 0.55
N GLY A 549 -0.12 -4.22 1.52
CA GLY A 549 1.32 -4.35 1.74
C GLY A 549 1.65 -5.36 2.84
N ILE A 550 2.53 -6.31 2.54
CA ILE A 550 3.01 -7.37 3.44
C ILE A 550 4.44 -7.03 3.85
N ARG A 551 4.71 -6.91 5.16
CA ARG A 551 6.06 -6.66 5.65
C ARG A 551 6.80 -7.97 5.90
N LEU A 552 7.92 -8.15 5.24
CA LEU A 552 8.78 -9.33 5.33
C LEU A 552 9.66 -9.33 6.58
N LEU A 553 10.14 -8.17 7.05
CA LEU A 553 10.96 -8.10 8.25
C LEU A 553 10.22 -8.69 9.46
N ASN A 554 10.84 -9.68 10.11
CA ASN A 554 10.30 -10.43 11.25
C ASN A 554 9.02 -11.22 10.96
N LEU A 555 8.69 -11.47 9.69
CA LEU A 555 7.61 -12.37 9.28
C LEU A 555 8.22 -13.68 8.76
N SER A 556 7.68 -14.82 9.16
CA SER A 556 8.17 -16.11 8.65
C SER A 556 7.78 -16.31 7.19
N ASN A 557 8.54 -17.15 6.46
CA ASN A 557 8.20 -17.49 5.08
C ASN A 557 6.78 -18.10 4.98
N ALA A 558 6.43 -19.01 5.89
CA ALA A 558 5.09 -19.60 5.96
C ALA A 558 3.98 -18.55 6.16
N ALA A 559 4.15 -17.62 7.10
CA ALA A 559 3.19 -16.56 7.33
C ALA A 559 3.12 -15.57 6.14
N THR A 560 4.23 -15.37 5.44
CA THR A 560 4.28 -14.57 4.20
C THR A 560 3.43 -15.22 3.11
N LEU A 561 3.62 -16.52 2.87
CA LEU A 561 2.83 -17.28 1.89
C LEU A 561 1.34 -17.30 2.26
N ASP A 562 1.01 -17.43 3.55
CA ASP A 562 -0.37 -17.38 4.03
C ASP A 562 -1.01 -15.99 3.83
N GLN A 563 -0.29 -14.89 4.07
CA GLN A 563 -0.78 -13.54 3.78
C GLN A 563 -0.91 -13.25 2.27
N MET A 564 0.00 -13.79 1.45
CA MET A 564 -0.13 -13.73 -0.01
C MET A 564 -1.37 -14.49 -0.48
N GLN A 565 -1.62 -15.68 0.07
CA GLN A 565 -2.82 -16.46 -0.23
C GLN A 565 -4.09 -15.73 0.23
N ALA A 566 -4.09 -15.14 1.44
CA ALA A 566 -5.19 -14.32 1.91
C ALA A 566 -5.47 -13.15 0.96
N SER A 567 -4.43 -12.52 0.39
CA SER A 567 -4.59 -11.45 -0.60
C SER A 567 -5.25 -11.95 -1.89
N ARG A 568 -4.91 -13.16 -2.36
CA ARG A 568 -5.55 -13.78 -3.54
C ARG A 568 -7.02 -14.11 -3.31
N ASP A 569 -7.41 -14.41 -2.07
CA ASP A 569 -8.78 -14.71 -1.67
C ASP A 569 -9.62 -13.45 -1.33
N LEU A 570 -9.02 -12.26 -1.39
CA LEU A 570 -9.65 -10.96 -1.13
C LEU A 570 -9.88 -10.18 -2.44
N PRO A 571 -10.79 -9.18 -2.45
CA PRO A 571 -11.10 -8.41 -3.65
C PRO A 571 -10.04 -7.31 -3.90
N THR A 572 -8.83 -7.75 -4.24
CA THR A 572 -7.67 -6.91 -4.57
C THR A 572 -7.01 -7.40 -5.86
N PRO A 573 -6.44 -6.50 -6.69
CA PRO A 573 -5.70 -6.87 -7.90
C PRO A 573 -4.33 -7.51 -7.61
N GLY A 574 -3.86 -7.52 -6.37
CA GLY A 574 -2.58 -8.14 -6.00
C GLY A 574 -2.11 -7.76 -4.61
N TYR A 575 -0.79 -7.73 -4.41
CA TYR A 575 -0.12 -7.37 -3.15
C TYR A 575 1.23 -6.70 -3.38
N ALA A 576 1.77 -6.06 -2.34
CA ALA A 576 3.09 -5.46 -2.35
C ALA A 576 3.96 -5.97 -1.18
N LEU A 577 5.22 -6.32 -1.43
CA LEU A 577 6.15 -6.83 -0.41
C LEU A 577 7.11 -5.74 0.08
N PHE A 578 7.15 -5.49 1.38
CA PHE A 578 8.06 -4.56 2.04
C PHE A 578 9.08 -5.30 2.92
N ALA A 579 10.36 -5.37 2.57
CA ALA A 579 11.03 -4.79 1.39
C ALA A 579 12.04 -5.77 0.79
N THR A 580 12.65 -5.40 -0.34
CA THR A 580 13.67 -6.23 -1.02
C THR A 580 14.81 -6.66 -0.10
N ALA A 581 15.28 -5.80 0.83
CA ALA A 581 16.29 -6.18 1.81
C ALA A 581 15.93 -7.40 2.67
N ASP A 582 14.64 -7.66 2.87
CA ASP A 582 14.13 -8.75 3.71
C ASP A 582 13.66 -9.97 2.89
N LEU A 583 13.71 -9.88 1.55
CA LEU A 583 13.44 -11.01 0.66
C LEU A 583 14.63 -11.99 0.70
N ASN A 584 14.58 -12.90 1.68
CA ASN A 584 15.62 -13.90 1.89
C ASN A 584 15.69 -14.93 0.74
N ALA A 585 16.80 -15.67 0.67
CA ALA A 585 17.08 -16.61 -0.41
C ALA A 585 16.06 -17.77 -0.49
N GLU A 586 15.57 -18.25 0.66
CA GLU A 586 14.60 -19.35 0.71
C GLU A 586 13.24 -18.90 0.16
N LEU A 587 12.73 -17.76 0.61
CA LEU A 587 11.49 -17.19 0.10
C LEU A 587 11.62 -16.87 -1.40
N ASN A 588 12.74 -16.29 -1.84
CA ASN A 588 12.96 -16.01 -3.26
C ASN A 588 12.92 -17.30 -4.10
N ALA A 589 13.54 -18.39 -3.62
CA ALA A 589 13.51 -19.68 -4.30
C ALA A 589 12.10 -20.28 -4.36
N VAL A 590 11.34 -20.20 -3.26
CA VAL A 590 9.93 -20.63 -3.23
C VAL A 590 9.09 -19.83 -4.22
N LEU A 591 9.22 -18.49 -4.21
CA LEU A 591 8.48 -17.65 -5.14
C LEU A 591 8.83 -17.96 -6.59
N ALA A 592 10.11 -18.24 -6.87
CA ALA A 592 10.55 -18.61 -8.22
C ALA A 592 9.98 -19.96 -8.69
N GLN A 593 9.87 -20.95 -7.81
CA GLN A 593 9.24 -22.24 -8.12
C GLN A 593 7.75 -22.11 -8.41
N THR A 594 7.08 -21.12 -7.80
CA THR A 594 5.65 -20.85 -8.01
C THR A 594 5.36 -20.03 -9.27
N GLN A 595 6.37 -19.66 -10.06
CA GLN A 595 6.16 -19.01 -11.37
C GLN A 595 6.19 -20.05 -12.50
N ALA A 596 5.30 -19.90 -13.49
CA ALA A 596 5.32 -20.75 -14.69
C ALA A 596 6.53 -20.40 -15.58
N PRO A 597 7.17 -21.37 -16.26
CA PRO A 597 8.07 -21.05 -17.35
C PRO A 597 7.26 -20.48 -18.52
N VAL A 598 7.30 -19.17 -18.73
CA VAL A 598 6.60 -18.50 -19.85
C VAL A 598 7.43 -18.65 -21.13
N GLY A 599 7.42 -19.82 -21.77
CA GLY A 599 8.17 -20.04 -23.01
C GLY A 599 9.65 -19.62 -22.93
N ASN A 600 10.21 -19.07 -24.02
CA ASN A 600 11.60 -18.57 -24.08
C ASN A 600 11.83 -17.22 -23.36
N SER A 601 10.87 -16.69 -22.60
CA SER A 601 10.99 -15.38 -21.94
C SER A 601 10.56 -15.40 -20.47
N SER A 602 11.47 -15.01 -19.58
CA SER A 602 11.27 -14.89 -18.13
C SER A 602 10.48 -13.64 -17.72
N GLN A 603 9.35 -13.36 -18.38
CA GLN A 603 8.55 -12.16 -18.14
C GLN A 603 7.57 -12.41 -16.97
N PRO A 604 7.48 -11.49 -15.98
CA PRO A 604 6.77 -11.69 -14.72
C PRO A 604 5.22 -11.59 -14.82
N GLY A 605 4.65 -11.83 -16.00
CA GLY A 605 3.20 -11.86 -16.26
C GLY A 605 2.62 -10.55 -16.80
N PRO A 606 1.30 -10.47 -17.00
CA PRO A 606 0.64 -9.32 -17.60
C PRO A 606 0.69 -8.09 -16.69
N THR A 607 0.89 -6.91 -17.29
CA THR A 607 0.97 -5.62 -16.59
C THR A 607 -0.20 -4.68 -16.90
N THR A 608 -1.07 -5.02 -17.87
CA THR A 608 -2.25 -4.21 -18.21
C THR A 608 -3.50 -4.67 -17.46
N PRO A 609 -4.41 -3.75 -17.06
CA PRO A 609 -5.65 -4.10 -16.37
C PRO A 609 -6.49 -5.18 -17.07
N TYR A 610 -6.71 -5.07 -18.39
CA TYR A 610 -7.55 -6.04 -19.11
C TYR A 610 -6.88 -7.41 -19.25
N ALA A 611 -5.56 -7.49 -19.46
CA ALA A 611 -4.85 -8.77 -19.51
C ALA A 611 -4.79 -9.43 -18.11
N MET A 612 -4.61 -8.65 -17.04
CA MET A 612 -4.72 -9.16 -15.66
C MET A 612 -6.12 -9.68 -15.36
N ALA A 613 -7.17 -8.93 -15.76
CA ALA A 613 -8.56 -9.35 -15.59
C ALA A 613 -8.86 -10.67 -16.32
N PHE A 614 -8.38 -10.82 -17.56
CA PHE A 614 -8.52 -12.04 -18.33
C PHE A 614 -7.78 -13.23 -17.68
N SER A 615 -6.51 -13.07 -17.33
CA SER A 615 -5.71 -14.13 -16.69
C SER A 615 -6.33 -14.59 -15.36
N ARG A 616 -6.88 -13.65 -14.56
CA ARG A 616 -7.67 -13.97 -13.35
C ARG A 616 -8.93 -14.76 -13.64
N TYR A 617 -9.63 -14.42 -14.71
CA TYR A 617 -10.82 -15.14 -15.12
C TYR A 617 -10.51 -16.56 -15.60
N GLU A 618 -9.45 -16.74 -16.40
CA GLU A 618 -9.00 -18.08 -16.81
C GLU A 618 -8.63 -18.96 -15.62
N ALA A 619 -8.00 -18.39 -14.59
CA ALA A 619 -7.72 -19.11 -13.36
C ALA A 619 -8.99 -19.63 -12.68
N LEU A 620 -10.06 -18.82 -12.64
CA LEU A 620 -11.37 -19.27 -12.13
C LEU A 620 -11.98 -20.36 -13.02
N GLN A 621 -11.90 -20.22 -14.34
CA GLN A 621 -12.40 -21.24 -15.28
C GLN A 621 -11.71 -22.59 -15.06
N ARG A 622 -10.38 -22.58 -14.88
CA ARG A 622 -9.59 -23.77 -14.56
C ARG A 622 -10.05 -24.43 -13.26
N GLU A 623 -10.25 -23.65 -12.20
CA GLU A 623 -10.74 -24.18 -10.92
C GLU A 623 -12.13 -24.81 -11.02
N TRP A 624 -13.07 -24.11 -11.66
CA TRP A 624 -14.43 -24.61 -11.84
C TRP A 624 -14.46 -25.86 -12.71
N SER A 625 -13.70 -25.87 -13.82
CA SER A 625 -13.56 -27.05 -14.67
C SER A 625 -12.98 -28.22 -13.88
N TRP A 626 -11.92 -27.99 -13.10
CA TRP A 626 -11.30 -29.03 -12.29
C TRP A 626 -12.30 -29.61 -11.29
N LEU A 627 -12.99 -28.78 -10.52
CA LEU A 627 -13.98 -29.23 -9.54
C LEU A 627 -15.16 -29.99 -10.16
N LEU A 628 -15.64 -29.58 -11.34
CA LEU A 628 -16.66 -30.32 -12.08
C LEU A 628 -16.17 -31.73 -12.47
N THR A 629 -14.95 -31.84 -12.99
CA THR A 629 -14.38 -33.15 -13.37
C THR A 629 -14.11 -34.06 -12.18
N GLN A 630 -13.88 -33.48 -10.99
CA GLN A 630 -13.68 -34.21 -9.74
C GLN A 630 -14.99 -34.54 -9.01
N ASP A 631 -16.15 -34.21 -9.60
CA ASP A 631 -17.48 -34.42 -8.99
C ASP A 631 -17.66 -33.64 -7.65
N ARG A 632 -17.06 -32.45 -7.55
CA ARG A 632 -17.02 -31.61 -6.34
C ARG A 632 -17.74 -30.27 -6.46
N LEU A 633 -18.25 -29.93 -7.65
CA LEU A 633 -19.07 -28.75 -7.89
C LEU A 633 -20.44 -29.18 -8.39
N TRP A 634 -21.50 -28.75 -7.71
CA TRP A 634 -22.86 -29.18 -8.01
C TRP A 634 -23.83 -27.99 -7.99
N MET A 635 -24.68 -27.93 -9.00
CA MET A 635 -25.83 -27.03 -9.10
C MET A 635 -27.03 -27.82 -9.60
N ASP A 636 -28.25 -27.28 -9.43
CA ASP A 636 -29.40 -27.86 -10.11
C ASP A 636 -29.15 -27.90 -11.63
N ARG A 637 -29.60 -28.96 -12.31
CA ARG A 637 -29.25 -29.15 -13.72
C ARG A 637 -29.75 -28.02 -14.61
N GLY A 638 -30.94 -27.47 -14.33
CA GLY A 638 -31.48 -26.31 -15.05
C GLY A 638 -30.69 -25.02 -14.82
N THR A 639 -29.82 -25.00 -13.80
CA THR A 639 -28.91 -23.88 -13.50
C THR A 639 -27.49 -24.15 -14.00
N LEU A 640 -27.01 -25.40 -13.89
CA LEU A 640 -25.65 -25.78 -14.22
C LEU A 640 -25.36 -25.61 -15.72
N GLU A 641 -26.24 -26.11 -16.59
CA GLU A 641 -26.00 -26.08 -18.04
C GLU A 641 -25.91 -24.62 -18.55
N PRO A 642 -26.87 -23.71 -18.25
CA PRO A 642 -26.75 -22.31 -18.65
C PRO A 642 -25.55 -21.58 -18.01
N TRP A 643 -25.18 -21.95 -16.78
CA TRP A 643 -24.02 -21.33 -16.12
C TRP A 643 -22.70 -21.73 -16.79
N VAL A 644 -22.53 -23.00 -17.17
CA VAL A 644 -21.35 -23.46 -17.92
C VAL A 644 -21.24 -22.74 -19.27
N GLU A 645 -22.35 -22.58 -19.99
CA GLU A 645 -22.40 -21.82 -21.24
C GLU A 645 -21.99 -20.35 -21.02
N ALA A 646 -22.53 -19.71 -19.97
CA ALA A 646 -22.21 -18.33 -19.62
C ALA A 646 -20.72 -18.15 -19.27
N VAL A 647 -20.13 -19.09 -18.53
CA VAL A 647 -18.71 -19.08 -18.18
C VAL A 647 -17.83 -19.15 -19.43
N ASN A 648 -18.11 -20.10 -20.33
CA ASN A 648 -17.32 -20.27 -21.56
C ASN A 648 -17.44 -19.06 -22.50
N ALA A 649 -18.65 -18.52 -22.67
CA ALA A 649 -18.88 -17.34 -23.48
C ALA A 649 -18.14 -16.11 -22.92
N LEU A 650 -18.16 -15.92 -21.60
CA LEU A 650 -17.44 -14.82 -20.95
C LEU A 650 -15.92 -14.94 -21.12
N GLY A 651 -15.36 -16.15 -21.09
CA GLY A 651 -13.94 -16.36 -21.36
C GLY A 651 -13.51 -15.85 -22.74
N THR A 652 -14.34 -16.09 -23.77
CA THR A 652 -14.09 -15.59 -25.13
C THR A 652 -14.17 -14.06 -25.22
N GLU A 653 -15.13 -13.45 -24.52
CA GLU A 653 -15.26 -11.98 -24.48
C GLU A 653 -14.09 -11.33 -23.73
N PHE A 654 -13.57 -11.96 -22.67
CA PHE A 654 -12.36 -11.48 -21.98
C PHE A 654 -11.12 -11.55 -22.87
N GLU A 655 -10.91 -12.67 -23.57
CA GLU A 655 -9.81 -12.82 -24.51
C GLU A 655 -9.85 -11.69 -25.54
N THR A 656 -11.03 -11.46 -26.13
CA THR A 656 -11.25 -10.39 -27.11
C THR A 656 -10.98 -9.02 -26.51
N LEU A 657 -11.50 -8.71 -25.31
CA LEU A 657 -11.24 -7.44 -24.63
C LEU A 657 -9.75 -7.22 -24.34
N SER A 658 -9.02 -8.27 -23.99
CA SER A 658 -7.60 -8.20 -23.67
C SER A 658 -6.72 -7.89 -24.89
N GLN A 659 -7.14 -8.35 -26.08
CA GLN A 659 -6.44 -8.14 -27.36
C GLN A 659 -6.89 -6.86 -28.04
N GLU A 660 -8.19 -6.56 -27.98
CA GLU A 660 -8.85 -5.42 -28.64
C GLU A 660 -9.74 -4.66 -27.63
N PRO A 661 -9.15 -3.81 -26.76
CA PRO A 661 -9.92 -2.94 -25.86
C PRO A 661 -10.94 -2.08 -26.65
N SER A 662 -12.24 -2.24 -26.38
CA SER A 662 -13.28 -1.34 -26.90
C SER A 662 -14.45 -1.21 -25.90
N ARG A 663 -15.20 -0.10 -25.95
CA ARG A 663 -16.36 0.12 -25.06
C ARG A 663 -17.40 -0.99 -25.21
N ARG A 664 -17.54 -1.53 -26.42
CA ARG A 664 -18.44 -2.64 -26.73
C ARG A 664 -17.98 -3.93 -26.05
N HIS A 665 -16.70 -4.31 -26.21
CA HIS A 665 -16.14 -5.51 -25.56
C HIS A 665 -16.20 -5.39 -24.03
N LEU A 666 -15.91 -4.21 -23.49
CA LEU A 666 -16.01 -3.97 -22.05
C LEU A 666 -17.46 -4.14 -21.54
N ALA A 667 -18.45 -3.60 -22.27
CA ALA A 667 -19.85 -3.76 -21.92
C ALA A 667 -20.30 -5.24 -21.97
N ASN A 668 -19.83 -5.99 -22.98
CA ASN A 668 -20.09 -7.43 -23.10
C ASN A 668 -19.53 -8.21 -21.91
N VAL A 669 -18.26 -7.96 -21.54
CA VAL A 669 -17.60 -8.60 -20.40
C VAL A 669 -18.32 -8.27 -19.09
N LYS A 670 -18.65 -6.99 -18.84
CA LYS A 670 -19.42 -6.58 -17.65
C LYS A 670 -20.78 -7.28 -17.57
N ALA A 671 -21.49 -7.39 -18.70
CA ALA A 671 -22.78 -8.10 -18.75
C ALA A 671 -22.62 -9.62 -18.54
N GLY A 672 -21.55 -10.22 -19.05
CA GLY A 672 -21.25 -11.63 -18.85
C GLY A 672 -20.87 -11.96 -17.40
N LEU A 673 -20.10 -11.10 -16.74
CA LEU A 673 -19.75 -11.25 -15.32
C LEU A 673 -21.01 -11.35 -14.44
N ALA A 674 -21.98 -10.47 -14.65
CA ALA A 674 -23.25 -10.51 -13.92
C ALA A 674 -23.98 -11.85 -14.08
N ARG A 675 -24.00 -12.42 -15.29
CA ARG A 675 -24.62 -13.74 -15.56
C ARG A 675 -23.88 -14.90 -14.88
N VAL A 676 -22.54 -14.81 -14.77
CA VAL A 676 -21.74 -15.84 -14.09
C VAL A 676 -21.87 -15.75 -12.56
N GLN A 677 -21.99 -14.53 -12.02
CA GLN A 677 -22.12 -14.29 -10.58
C GLN A 677 -23.48 -14.71 -10.02
N GLU A 678 -24.57 -14.51 -10.77
CA GLU A 678 -25.92 -14.72 -10.27
C GLU A 678 -26.16 -16.15 -9.71
N PRO A 679 -25.83 -17.24 -10.43
CA PRO A 679 -26.00 -18.60 -9.90
C PRO A 679 -25.14 -18.91 -8.67
N LEU A 680 -23.95 -18.31 -8.55
CA LEU A 680 -23.10 -18.47 -7.37
C LEU A 680 -23.78 -17.92 -6.10
N ASN A 681 -24.69 -16.96 -6.25
CA ASN A 681 -25.46 -16.38 -5.15
C ASN A 681 -26.75 -17.14 -4.81
N GLN A 682 -27.24 -18.02 -5.71
CA GLN A 682 -28.52 -18.71 -5.58
C GLN A 682 -28.43 -20.12 -4.96
N GLY A 683 -27.22 -20.59 -4.65
CA GLY A 683 -26.97 -21.83 -3.91
C GLY A 683 -26.21 -22.86 -4.73
N VAL A 684 -24.89 -22.74 -4.74
CA VAL A 684 -23.96 -23.76 -5.26
C VAL A 684 -23.51 -24.68 -4.14
N LEU A 685 -23.47 -25.99 -4.40
CA LEU A 685 -22.88 -26.96 -3.48
C LEU A 685 -21.46 -27.27 -3.92
N ILE A 686 -20.51 -27.10 -3.01
CA ILE A 686 -19.08 -27.29 -3.26
C ILE A 686 -18.53 -28.24 -2.20
N ASP A 687 -18.05 -29.41 -2.63
CA ASP A 687 -17.48 -30.43 -1.76
C ASP A 687 -16.02 -30.13 -1.43
N THR A 688 -15.85 -29.31 -0.39
CA THR A 688 -14.59 -28.75 0.12
C THR A 688 -14.66 -28.69 1.64
N ALA A 689 -13.50 -28.74 2.32
CA ALA A 689 -13.40 -28.65 3.77
C ALA A 689 -14.00 -27.35 4.33
N ASN A 690 -13.98 -26.25 3.55
CA ASN A 690 -14.66 -25.01 3.91
C ASN A 690 -15.37 -24.35 2.70
N SER A 691 -16.52 -24.91 2.33
CA SER A 691 -17.35 -24.44 1.20
C SER A 691 -17.78 -22.97 1.29
N ARG A 692 -18.06 -22.47 2.50
CA ARG A 692 -18.40 -21.05 2.71
C ARG A 692 -17.22 -20.12 2.42
N TYR A 693 -16.02 -20.52 2.83
CA TYR A 693 -14.81 -19.76 2.51
C TYR A 693 -14.55 -19.76 1.01
N ARG A 694 -14.67 -20.93 0.36
CA ARG A 694 -14.50 -21.07 -1.09
C ARG A 694 -15.41 -20.15 -1.88
N LEU A 695 -16.71 -20.20 -1.60
CA LEU A 695 -17.70 -19.39 -2.31
C LEU A 695 -17.39 -17.89 -2.14
N ARG A 696 -17.02 -17.47 -0.93
CA ARG A 696 -16.62 -16.09 -0.65
C ARG A 696 -15.36 -15.68 -1.41
N SER A 697 -14.34 -16.54 -1.47
CA SER A 697 -13.12 -16.28 -2.26
C SER A 697 -13.44 -16.07 -3.74
N TRP A 698 -14.31 -16.89 -4.35
CA TRP A 698 -14.74 -16.68 -5.74
C TRP A 698 -15.48 -15.36 -5.95
N GLN A 699 -16.39 -15.00 -5.04
CA GLN A 699 -17.08 -13.71 -5.09
C GLN A 699 -16.09 -12.54 -5.00
N HIS A 700 -15.12 -12.62 -4.08
CA HIS A 700 -14.06 -11.62 -3.95
C HIS A 700 -13.18 -11.53 -5.21
N ARG A 701 -12.79 -12.66 -5.81
CA ARG A 701 -11.95 -12.69 -7.01
C ARG A 701 -12.67 -12.14 -8.24
N LEU A 702 -13.98 -12.37 -8.36
CA LEU A 702 -14.81 -11.73 -9.39
C LEU A 702 -14.92 -10.21 -9.16
N ALA A 703 -15.03 -9.75 -7.90
CA ALA A 703 -15.00 -8.32 -7.58
C ALA A 703 -13.63 -7.68 -7.89
N ALA A 704 -12.52 -8.39 -7.67
CA ALA A 704 -11.19 -7.91 -8.08
C ALA A 704 -11.08 -7.76 -9.62
N ILE A 705 -11.69 -8.67 -10.39
CA ILE A 705 -11.77 -8.55 -11.85
C ILE A 705 -12.57 -7.29 -12.24
N GLU A 706 -13.70 -7.02 -11.60
CA GLU A 706 -14.50 -5.80 -11.85
C GLU A 706 -13.73 -4.50 -11.53
N GLN A 707 -12.92 -4.50 -10.46
CA GLN A 707 -12.04 -3.38 -10.14
C GLN A 707 -11.00 -3.14 -11.26
N LEU A 708 -10.39 -4.21 -11.77
CA LEU A 708 -9.44 -4.12 -12.89
C LEU A 708 -10.11 -3.61 -14.18
N LEU A 709 -11.35 -4.04 -14.46
CA LEU A 709 -12.12 -3.54 -15.60
C LEU A 709 -12.44 -2.05 -15.47
N SER A 710 -12.83 -1.60 -14.28
CA SER A 710 -13.13 -0.20 -13.99
C SER A 710 -11.88 0.68 -14.05
N TYR A 711 -10.74 0.16 -13.57
CA TYR A 711 -9.44 0.81 -13.72
C TYR A 711 -9.01 0.91 -15.18
N GLY A 712 -9.14 -0.17 -15.95
CA GLY A 712 -8.84 -0.19 -17.38
C GLY A 712 -9.69 0.80 -18.17
N GLU A 713 -11.00 0.88 -17.88
CA GLU A 713 -11.92 1.83 -18.53
C GLU A 713 -11.47 3.28 -18.36
N ARG A 714 -10.96 3.63 -17.17
CA ARG A 714 -10.44 4.96 -16.89
C ARG A 714 -9.08 5.22 -17.56
N THR A 715 -8.18 4.25 -17.53
CA THR A 715 -6.75 4.47 -17.83
C THR A 715 -6.33 4.10 -19.24
N GLN A 716 -7.03 3.17 -19.87
CA GLN A 716 -6.68 2.65 -21.18
C GLN A 716 -7.67 3.05 -22.27
N GLN A 717 -8.53 4.05 -22.00
CA GLN A 717 -9.65 4.54 -22.84
C GLN A 717 -9.91 3.67 -24.09
N PRO A 718 -10.85 2.71 -24.01
CA PRO A 718 -11.20 1.88 -25.14
C PRO A 718 -11.89 2.62 -26.29
#